data_AF-A0A831WCG8-F1
#
_entry.id   AF-A0A831WCG8-F1
#
_cell.length_a   1.000
_cell.length_b   1.000
_cell.length_c   1.000
_cell.angle_alpha   90.00
_cell.angle_beta   90.00
_cell.angle_gamma   90.00
#
_symmetry.space_group_name_H-M   'P 1'
#
loop_
_entity.id
_entity.type
_entity.pdbx_description
1 polymer ?
#
loop_
_entity_poly.entity_id
_entity_poly.type
_entity_poly.pdbx_seq_one_letter_code
_entity_poly.pdbx_strand_id
1 'polypeptide(L)'
;MFYDLILTFIKFMAVENHIISDDGTFSVDKEYFDEEKNLKPEIDPETGKPYVQGTLFMEGQDPELIQRIQDNPSGVVVIGRSSWNQLGLSTELIDSQDIVTDSKGEIIAPVKVTNLNSQLPELLRILYNDCAVGRIFFQDPELLITDPDEIKKLIGRQILLPKGYQINEDGSVDIDIGHQEIKLDGTIAQNIAINNIIQGGRARIAQIQYPTPLSKERLLHPGGFFVGTIIKISLGEVHALIDTQCILKNNPEETKIQHSSARLLDALRTNGSRQVEIINNGDESVTLLDNLKIKISLYRAAQDTFKIPVSSKTPVSSEIPVSRYTLKHGYHLEDLVEGGNLKNIFNLISQIKNQADDPSNPAKAYGIFINDGKAILIPWSEANATQGLCNELTIQRFNEATKNPLEKEDMSNISREAIQALAKNLKYISGKEGSVFCCHSLPPIKDIGQLIDSGVGTFVFVKSRRPQDPYAEDSRVTQDAPRDFFDPGQVSYLRECTHGSSEYISDKKSDKKKEGNGKKIRFVLFDPETEELRVFYKGLFIRPESIEPFDQVDYWFPFYGSHKENNGSQEALQEKLNLFMKKLKDLFGNKVGIIHGAGPGFMRAVDNAAKENGILRVGINIDLGKVGQEANKDPEAGIGIIYGARLFRQQLIEILGKIVIVDLGGFGTLEEIGITSCSFKLYENALSPIIIIDNNGHWNDVIQQVRKITEKELGSDFVEKLITVCKDYDEALQEIEKFVKNPSQWYQERKIKPEDIEKAREGAKIKASRHGFSQNHFEKPFTPQNK
;
A
#
# COMPACT_ATOMS: atom_id res chain seq x y z
N MET A 1 35.86 -12.22 27.23
CA MET A 1 35.31 -10.97 27.83
C MET A 1 34.98 -9.88 26.81
N PHE A 2 35.90 -9.39 25.96
CA PHE A 2 35.54 -8.38 24.93
C PHE A 2 34.87 -8.99 23.68
N TYR A 3 35.03 -10.31 23.46
CA TYR A 3 34.38 -11.06 22.39
C TYR A 3 32.95 -11.53 22.78
N ASP A 4 32.74 -11.85 24.06
CA ASP A 4 31.43 -12.27 24.59
C ASP A 4 30.43 -11.10 24.73
N LEU A 5 30.94 -9.88 24.92
CA LEU A 5 30.12 -8.66 24.95
C LEU A 5 29.59 -8.27 23.56
N ILE A 6 30.27 -8.70 22.48
CA ILE A 6 29.89 -8.43 21.09
C ILE A 6 28.81 -9.41 20.60
N LEU A 7 28.84 -10.67 21.04
CA LEU A 7 27.78 -11.64 20.76
C LEU A 7 26.47 -11.33 21.51
N THR A 8 26.54 -10.58 22.60
CA THR A 8 25.36 -10.18 23.38
C THR A 8 24.60 -9.00 22.72
N PHE A 9 25.21 -8.25 21.82
CA PHE A 9 24.61 -7.02 21.24
C PHE A 9 24.05 -7.18 19.80
N ILE A 10 24.14 -8.38 19.23
CA ILE A 10 23.41 -8.78 18.00
C ILE A 10 22.06 -9.44 18.34
N LYS A 11 21.69 -9.51 19.63
CA LYS A 11 20.39 -10.02 20.13
C LYS A 11 19.32 -8.92 20.25
N PHE A 12 19.10 -8.14 19.20
CA PHE A 12 17.94 -7.24 19.11
C PHE A 12 17.20 -7.41 17.78
N MET A 13 16.88 -8.66 17.48
CA MET A 13 15.73 -9.01 16.65
C MET A 13 14.62 -9.41 17.63
N ALA A 14 13.42 -8.89 17.43
CA ALA A 14 12.30 -9.09 18.33
C ALA A 14 12.11 -10.60 18.61
N VAL A 15 12.37 -11.01 19.84
CA VAL A 15 11.80 -12.24 20.38
C VAL A 15 10.32 -11.90 20.55
N GLU A 16 9.52 -12.25 19.55
CA GLU A 16 8.11 -12.49 19.80
C GLU A 16 8.12 -13.75 20.65
N ASN A 17 7.73 -13.66 21.93
CA ASN A 17 7.85 -14.74 22.94
C ASN A 17 7.10 -16.05 22.55
N HIS A 18 6.64 -16.19 21.31
CA HIS A 18 5.77 -17.25 20.79
C HIS A 18 6.18 -17.76 19.38
N ILE A 19 7.06 -17.05 18.65
CA ILE A 19 7.62 -17.50 17.37
C ILE A 19 9.07 -17.90 17.60
N ILE A 20 9.38 -19.19 17.40
CA ILE A 20 10.68 -19.70 17.80
C ILE A 20 11.79 -19.27 16.80
N SER A 21 11.51 -19.08 15.51
CA SER A 21 12.37 -18.27 14.61
C SER A 21 11.67 -18.04 13.27
N ASP A 22 12.11 -17.08 12.47
CA ASP A 22 11.52 -16.82 11.13
C ASP A 22 11.97 -17.80 10.04
N ASP A 23 13.11 -18.48 10.23
CA ASP A 23 13.64 -19.53 9.36
C ASP A 23 14.53 -20.46 10.22
N GLY A 24 14.20 -21.75 10.30
CA GLY A 24 15.00 -22.76 10.99
C GLY A 24 15.98 -23.44 10.04
N THR A 25 17.19 -23.74 10.50
CA THR A 25 18.19 -24.45 9.67
C THR A 25 17.91 -25.95 9.75
N PHE A 26 17.78 -26.60 8.61
CA PHE A 26 17.55 -28.05 8.54
C PHE A 26 18.85 -28.77 8.20
N SER A 27 19.20 -29.76 9.01
CA SER A 27 20.31 -30.68 8.74
C SER A 27 19.79 -32.09 8.52
N VAL A 28 20.39 -32.78 7.57
CA VAL A 28 20.05 -34.16 7.21
C VAL A 28 21.09 -35.10 7.79
N ASP A 29 20.64 -36.24 8.31
CA ASP A 29 21.54 -37.27 8.82
C ASP A 29 22.42 -37.89 7.73
N LYS A 30 23.65 -38.25 8.07
CA LYS A 30 24.65 -38.76 7.11
C LYS A 30 24.22 -40.02 6.36
N GLU A 31 23.31 -40.80 6.93
CA GLU A 31 22.80 -42.05 6.34
C GLU A 31 21.92 -41.84 5.11
N TYR A 32 21.36 -40.63 4.95
CA TYR A 32 20.59 -40.23 3.77
C TYR A 32 21.48 -39.76 2.62
N PHE A 33 22.80 -39.94 2.72
CA PHE A 33 23.74 -39.59 1.67
C PHE A 33 24.43 -40.85 1.09
N ASP A 34 24.60 -40.89 -0.22
CA ASP A 34 25.42 -41.90 -0.88
C ASP A 34 26.94 -41.62 -0.71
N GLU A 35 27.79 -42.49 -1.27
CA GLU A 35 29.25 -42.37 -1.19
C GLU A 35 29.79 -41.07 -1.83
N GLU A 36 29.07 -40.49 -2.79
CA GLU A 36 29.38 -39.22 -3.45
C GLU A 36 28.76 -38.01 -2.73
N LYS A 37 28.10 -38.23 -1.59
CA LYS A 37 27.32 -37.24 -0.82
C LYS A 37 26.10 -36.69 -1.55
N ASN A 38 25.48 -37.48 -2.43
CA ASN A 38 24.16 -37.17 -2.95
C ASN A 38 23.09 -37.68 -2.00
N LEU A 39 22.05 -36.87 -1.79
CA LEU A 39 20.87 -37.18 -1.01
C LEU A 39 20.11 -38.35 -1.66
N LYS A 40 19.83 -39.37 -0.85
CA LYS A 40 19.09 -40.57 -1.21
C LYS A 40 17.83 -40.65 -0.35
N PRO A 41 16.68 -40.18 -0.85
CA PRO A 41 15.41 -40.25 -0.13
C PRO A 41 14.97 -41.70 0.12
N GLU A 42 14.32 -41.92 1.24
CA GLU A 42 13.56 -43.15 1.49
C GLU A 42 12.17 -43.04 0.87
N ILE A 43 11.51 -44.18 0.66
CA ILE A 43 10.13 -44.23 0.18
C ILE A 43 9.23 -44.60 1.34
N ASP A 44 8.28 -43.73 1.64
CA ASP A 44 7.26 -43.99 2.66
C ASP A 44 6.42 -45.20 2.22
N PRO A 45 6.38 -46.29 3.00
CA PRO A 45 5.70 -47.53 2.60
C PRO A 45 4.18 -47.38 2.57
N GLU A 46 3.61 -46.41 3.30
CA GLU A 46 2.16 -46.18 3.36
C GLU A 46 1.72 -45.26 2.22
N THR A 47 2.46 -44.18 1.96
CA THR A 47 2.07 -43.16 0.98
C THR A 47 2.75 -43.32 -0.38
N GLY A 48 3.82 -44.10 -0.47
CA GLY A 48 4.67 -44.24 -1.66
C GLY A 48 5.46 -42.99 -2.02
N LYS A 49 5.51 -41.99 -1.12
CA LYS A 49 6.15 -40.69 -1.38
C LYS A 49 7.61 -40.69 -0.91
N PRO A 50 8.53 -40.06 -1.66
CA PRO A 50 9.91 -39.94 -1.20
C PRO A 50 10.02 -38.92 -0.06
N TYR A 51 10.78 -39.28 0.98
CA TYR A 51 11.04 -38.42 2.13
C TYR A 51 12.50 -38.51 2.61
N VAL A 52 12.88 -37.53 3.42
CA VAL A 52 14.16 -37.47 4.15
C VAL A 52 13.88 -37.07 5.59
N GLN A 53 14.54 -37.71 6.54
CA GLN A 53 14.52 -37.28 7.93
C GLN A 53 15.75 -36.42 8.24
N GLY A 54 15.59 -35.59 9.25
CA GLY A 54 16.67 -34.79 9.77
C GLY A 54 16.21 -33.98 10.96
N THR A 55 16.97 -32.95 11.25
CA THR A 55 16.80 -32.14 12.44
C THR A 55 16.69 -30.68 12.07
N LEU A 56 15.67 -30.02 12.61
CA LEU A 56 15.49 -28.58 12.52
C LEU A 56 16.11 -27.92 13.76
N PHE A 57 17.02 -26.98 13.54
CA PHE A 57 17.74 -26.24 14.58
C PHE A 57 17.20 -24.81 14.68
N MET A 58 17.05 -24.34 15.92
CA MET A 58 16.69 -22.96 16.20
C MET A 58 17.51 -22.40 17.35
N GLU A 59 18.25 -21.33 17.04
CA GLU A 59 19.10 -20.64 18.00
C GLU A 59 18.36 -19.58 18.81
N GLY A 60 18.85 -19.28 20.01
CA GLY A 60 18.61 -17.99 20.66
C GLY A 60 17.26 -17.77 21.34
N GLN A 61 16.68 -18.80 21.95
CA GLN A 61 15.35 -18.72 22.57
C GLN A 61 15.38 -18.18 24.01
N ASP A 62 14.26 -17.56 24.40
CA ASP A 62 14.01 -17.13 25.78
C ASP A 62 13.91 -18.37 26.70
N PRO A 63 14.66 -18.42 27.82
CA PRO A 63 14.55 -19.48 28.81
C PRO A 63 13.11 -19.75 29.28
N GLU A 64 12.25 -18.72 29.35
CA GLU A 64 10.84 -18.90 29.74
C GLU A 64 10.05 -19.67 28.67
N LEU A 65 10.23 -19.34 27.39
CA LEU A 65 9.62 -20.07 26.28
C LEU A 65 10.11 -21.51 26.19
N ILE A 66 11.42 -21.74 26.39
CA ILE A 66 12.00 -23.08 26.45
C ILE A 66 11.33 -23.91 27.54
N GLN A 67 11.15 -23.34 28.74
CA GLN A 67 10.50 -24.04 29.84
C GLN A 67 9.04 -24.40 29.50
N ARG A 68 8.28 -23.48 28.90
CA ARG A 68 6.88 -23.71 28.51
C ARG A 68 6.74 -24.81 27.46
N ILE A 69 7.71 -24.92 26.55
CA ILE A 69 7.79 -26.01 25.57
C ILE A 69 8.08 -27.34 26.26
N GLN A 70 9.03 -27.36 27.19
CA GLN A 70 9.34 -28.56 27.96
C GLN A 70 8.15 -29.04 28.81
N ASP A 71 7.34 -28.09 29.32
CA ASP A 71 6.13 -28.39 30.09
C ASP A 71 4.97 -28.88 29.20
N ASN A 72 4.90 -28.45 27.93
CA ASN A 72 3.88 -28.84 26.97
C ASN A 72 4.45 -29.09 25.56
N PRO A 73 5.21 -30.19 25.35
CA PRO A 73 5.84 -30.47 24.05
C PRO A 73 4.81 -30.67 22.94
N SER A 74 3.60 -31.17 23.27
CA SER A 74 2.49 -31.33 22.33
C SER A 74 1.95 -30.03 21.74
N GLY A 75 2.24 -28.88 22.36
CA GLY A 75 1.89 -27.56 21.80
C GLY A 75 2.79 -27.14 20.64
N VAL A 76 3.86 -27.89 20.35
CA VAL A 76 4.81 -27.53 19.30
C VAL A 76 4.35 -28.02 17.93
N VAL A 77 4.31 -27.10 16.97
CA VAL A 77 3.96 -27.40 15.57
C VAL A 77 5.04 -26.89 14.63
N VAL A 78 5.39 -27.72 13.64
CA VAL A 78 6.29 -27.33 12.55
C VAL A 78 5.49 -26.66 11.44
N ILE A 79 5.90 -25.44 11.11
CA ILE A 79 5.33 -24.62 10.06
C ILE A 79 6.16 -24.78 8.79
N GLY A 80 5.56 -25.34 7.75
CA GLY A 80 6.24 -25.53 6.46
C GLY A 80 6.55 -24.19 5.79
N ARG A 81 7.74 -24.07 5.19
CA ARG A 81 8.12 -22.84 4.47
C ARG A 81 7.27 -22.71 3.22
N SER A 82 6.45 -21.66 3.18
CA SER A 82 5.47 -21.45 2.11
C SER A 82 6.07 -21.54 0.70
N SER A 83 7.30 -21.09 0.47
CA SER A 83 7.95 -21.22 -0.84
C SER A 83 8.07 -22.69 -1.30
N TRP A 84 8.39 -23.61 -0.41
CA TRP A 84 8.57 -25.02 -0.76
C TRP A 84 7.27 -25.81 -0.75
N ASN A 85 6.36 -25.51 0.19
CA ASN A 85 5.03 -26.13 0.22
C ASN A 85 4.27 -25.92 -1.09
N GLN A 86 4.35 -24.73 -1.70
CA GLN A 86 3.74 -24.42 -2.99
C GLN A 86 4.22 -25.31 -4.15
N LEU A 87 5.38 -25.95 -3.99
CA LEU A 87 5.92 -26.93 -4.94
C LEU A 87 5.64 -28.38 -4.53
N GLY A 88 5.05 -28.59 -3.35
CA GLY A 88 4.72 -29.90 -2.79
C GLY A 88 5.72 -30.46 -1.79
N LEU A 89 6.65 -29.65 -1.28
CA LEU A 89 7.52 -30.07 -0.19
C LEU A 89 6.77 -29.90 1.14
N SER A 90 6.49 -30.98 1.85
CA SER A 90 5.88 -30.95 3.17
C SER A 90 6.92 -31.17 4.25
N THR A 91 6.81 -30.46 5.37
CA THR A 91 7.62 -30.68 6.58
C THR A 91 6.70 -31.01 7.74
N GLU A 92 6.99 -32.12 8.41
CA GLU A 92 6.23 -32.63 9.56
C GLU A 92 7.17 -32.96 10.72
N LEU A 93 6.70 -32.76 11.95
CA LEU A 93 7.40 -33.18 13.15
C LEU A 93 7.26 -34.69 13.29
N ILE A 94 8.37 -35.40 13.59
CA ILE A 94 8.34 -36.87 13.76
C ILE A 94 7.67 -37.23 15.08
N ASP A 95 8.21 -36.71 16.19
CA ASP A 95 7.60 -36.80 17.51
C ASP A 95 7.87 -35.50 18.29
N SER A 96 6.82 -34.95 18.89
CA SER A 96 6.89 -33.80 19.78
C SER A 96 7.67 -34.08 21.07
N GLN A 97 7.69 -35.33 21.54
CA GLN A 97 8.41 -35.72 22.76
C GLN A 97 9.92 -35.74 22.57
N ASP A 98 10.39 -35.84 21.32
CA ASP A 98 11.80 -35.87 20.97
C ASP A 98 12.41 -34.47 20.78
N ILE A 99 11.62 -33.42 21.04
CA ILE A 99 12.13 -32.05 21.05
C ILE A 99 13.06 -31.89 22.26
N VAL A 100 14.33 -31.60 21.99
CA VAL A 100 15.33 -31.38 23.04
C VAL A 100 15.89 -29.98 22.97
N THR A 101 16.40 -29.51 24.12
CA THR A 101 17.17 -28.27 24.21
C THR A 101 18.62 -28.62 24.49
N ASP A 102 19.53 -28.09 23.68
CA ASP A 102 20.95 -28.34 23.87
C ASP A 102 21.56 -27.46 24.98
N SER A 103 22.84 -27.68 25.28
CA SER A 103 23.57 -26.92 26.31
C SER A 103 23.71 -25.42 26.04
N LYS A 104 23.44 -24.96 24.81
CA LYS A 104 23.48 -23.56 24.39
C LYS A 104 22.09 -22.92 24.37
N GLY A 105 21.03 -23.66 24.67
CA GLY A 105 19.65 -23.21 24.62
C GLY A 105 19.05 -23.26 23.20
N GLU A 106 19.64 -24.05 22.29
CA GLU A 106 19.09 -24.29 20.96
C GLU A 106 18.02 -25.38 21.02
N ILE A 107 16.88 -25.13 20.38
CA ILE A 107 15.81 -26.12 20.25
C ILE A 107 16.09 -26.98 19.02
N ILE A 108 16.05 -28.29 19.24
CA ILE A 108 16.36 -29.32 18.27
C ILE A 108 15.10 -30.16 18.10
N ALA A 109 14.51 -30.13 16.90
CA ALA A 109 13.28 -30.87 16.59
C ALA A 109 13.51 -31.86 15.44
N PRO A 110 13.24 -33.16 15.64
CA PRO A 110 13.33 -34.15 14.57
C PRO A 110 12.15 -33.99 13.60
N VAL A 111 12.45 -33.80 12.32
CA VAL A 111 11.45 -33.55 11.29
C VAL A 111 11.62 -34.47 10.09
N LYS A 112 10.51 -34.76 9.42
CA LYS A 112 10.45 -35.48 8.16
C LYS A 112 10.04 -34.49 7.06
N VAL A 113 10.78 -34.51 5.96
CA VAL A 113 10.51 -33.68 4.78
C VAL A 113 10.11 -34.59 3.63
N THR A 114 8.88 -34.46 3.17
CA THR A 114 8.26 -35.35 2.17
C THR A 114 7.98 -34.59 0.88
N ASN A 115 8.31 -35.16 -0.28
CA ASN A 115 7.92 -34.62 -1.58
C ASN A 115 6.58 -35.21 -2.03
N LEU A 116 5.54 -34.39 -1.97
CA LEU A 116 4.18 -34.75 -2.35
C LEU A 116 3.94 -34.63 -3.87
N ASN A 117 4.79 -33.88 -4.58
CA ASN A 117 4.61 -33.53 -5.97
C ASN A 117 5.41 -34.43 -6.91
N SER A 118 4.73 -35.39 -7.53
CA SER A 118 5.32 -36.32 -8.48
C SER A 118 5.83 -35.68 -9.78
N GLN A 119 5.43 -34.45 -10.11
CA GLN A 119 5.93 -33.74 -11.29
C GLN A 119 7.35 -33.19 -11.09
N LEU A 120 7.79 -33.08 -9.83
CA LEU A 120 9.11 -32.59 -9.44
C LEU A 120 9.83 -33.64 -8.59
N PRO A 121 10.24 -34.79 -9.17
CA PRO A 121 10.84 -35.89 -8.41
C PRO A 121 12.11 -35.48 -7.65
N GLU A 122 12.88 -34.53 -8.21
CA GLU A 122 14.14 -34.04 -7.62
C GLU A 122 13.96 -32.91 -6.60
N LEU A 123 12.73 -32.60 -6.15
CA LEU A 123 12.46 -31.44 -5.28
C LEU A 123 13.25 -31.48 -3.95
N LEU A 124 13.50 -32.67 -3.41
CA LEU A 124 14.27 -32.88 -2.18
C LEU A 124 15.74 -32.43 -2.32
N ARG A 125 16.26 -32.26 -3.55
CA ARG A 125 17.60 -31.68 -3.77
C ARG A 125 17.72 -30.23 -3.28
N ILE A 126 16.61 -29.53 -3.01
CA ILE A 126 16.66 -28.20 -2.39
C ILE A 126 17.42 -28.23 -1.04
N LEU A 127 17.38 -29.37 -0.35
CA LEU A 127 17.99 -29.57 0.96
C LEU A 127 19.54 -29.54 0.95
N TYR A 128 20.20 -29.58 -0.22
CA TYR A 128 21.67 -29.57 -0.31
C TYR A 128 22.36 -28.27 0.16
N ASN A 129 21.63 -27.15 0.26
CA ASN A 129 22.23 -25.83 0.48
C ASN A 129 21.92 -25.24 1.87
N ASP A 130 21.81 -26.08 2.91
CA ASP A 130 21.38 -25.66 4.27
C ASP A 130 20.11 -24.78 4.21
N CYS A 131 19.18 -25.14 3.33
CA CYS A 131 17.99 -24.35 3.08
C CYS A 131 17.05 -24.43 4.27
N ALA A 132 16.55 -23.29 4.74
CA ALA A 132 15.44 -23.31 5.70
C ALA A 132 14.21 -23.97 5.06
N VAL A 133 13.68 -25.01 5.71
CA VAL A 133 12.51 -25.80 5.26
C VAL A 133 11.22 -25.43 5.98
N GLY A 134 11.33 -24.72 7.09
CA GLY A 134 10.20 -24.31 7.92
C GLY A 134 10.66 -23.54 9.15
N ARG A 135 9.72 -23.34 10.08
CA ARG A 135 9.96 -22.79 11.42
C ARG A 135 9.09 -23.51 12.44
N ILE A 136 9.39 -23.34 13.72
CA ILE A 136 8.55 -23.91 14.78
C ILE A 136 7.68 -22.83 15.39
N PHE A 137 6.44 -23.19 15.66
CA PHE A 137 5.45 -22.36 16.35
C PHE A 137 4.95 -23.11 17.59
N PHE A 138 4.92 -22.42 18.74
CA PHE A 138 4.35 -22.94 19.96
C PHE A 138 2.90 -22.46 20.09
N GLN A 139 1.95 -23.39 20.02
CA GLN A 139 0.53 -23.15 20.21
C GLN A 139 0.22 -22.89 21.69
N ASP A 140 0.50 -21.67 22.11
CA ASP A 140 0.30 -21.22 23.47
C ASP A 140 -1.20 -21.15 23.82
N PRO A 141 -1.70 -21.99 24.76
CA PRO A 141 -3.10 -21.98 25.15
C PRO A 141 -3.57 -20.66 25.79
N GLU A 142 -2.66 -19.87 26.37
CA GLU A 142 -3.00 -18.59 27.00
C GLU A 142 -3.26 -17.49 25.95
N LEU A 143 -2.73 -17.66 24.75
CA LEU A 143 -2.88 -16.71 23.65
C LEU A 143 -3.93 -17.12 22.63
N LEU A 144 -4.32 -18.40 22.62
CA LEU A 144 -5.38 -18.90 21.77
C LEU A 144 -6.69 -18.17 22.08
N ILE A 145 -7.29 -17.59 21.04
CA ILE A 145 -8.54 -16.86 21.15
C ILE A 145 -9.69 -17.84 20.91
N THR A 146 -10.40 -18.19 21.98
CA THR A 146 -11.49 -19.18 21.95
C THR A 146 -12.88 -18.58 21.96
N ASP A 147 -13.06 -17.31 22.38
CA ASP A 147 -14.36 -16.64 22.45
C ASP A 147 -14.87 -16.21 21.05
N PRO A 148 -15.98 -16.78 20.54
CA PRO A 148 -16.53 -16.44 19.24
C PRO A 148 -16.94 -14.97 19.09
N ASP A 149 -17.37 -14.30 20.17
CA ASP A 149 -17.79 -12.90 20.11
C ASP A 149 -16.61 -11.94 20.04
N GLU A 150 -15.49 -12.32 20.66
CA GLU A 150 -14.22 -11.64 20.47
C GLU A 150 -13.73 -11.76 19.02
N ILE A 151 -13.79 -12.96 18.44
CA ILE A 151 -13.39 -13.20 17.04
C ILE A 151 -14.23 -12.35 16.08
N LYS A 152 -15.55 -12.25 16.28
CA LYS A 152 -16.41 -11.36 15.49
C LYS A 152 -15.96 -9.89 15.58
N LYS A 153 -15.58 -9.42 16.77
CA LYS A 153 -15.07 -8.05 16.97
C LYS A 153 -13.75 -7.86 16.22
N LEU A 154 -12.83 -8.83 16.29
CA LEU A 154 -11.56 -8.81 15.57
C LEU A 154 -11.77 -8.79 14.05
N ILE A 155 -12.68 -9.59 13.50
CA ILE A 155 -13.02 -9.54 12.07
C ILE A 155 -13.67 -8.19 11.67
N GLY A 156 -14.41 -7.56 12.58
CA GLY A 156 -14.96 -6.23 12.34
C GLY A 156 -13.93 -5.10 12.31
N ARG A 157 -12.76 -5.29 12.96
CA ARG A 157 -11.82 -4.22 13.31
C ARG A 157 -10.39 -4.42 12.83
N GLN A 158 -9.89 -5.64 12.82
CA GLN A 158 -8.47 -5.98 12.64
C GLN A 158 -8.22 -7.12 11.65
N ILE A 159 -9.23 -7.90 11.25
CA ILE A 159 -9.04 -9.04 10.34
C ILE A 159 -9.92 -8.86 9.11
N LEU A 160 -9.33 -9.04 7.93
CA LEU A 160 -10.08 -9.21 6.70
C LEU A 160 -10.10 -10.69 6.32
N LEU A 161 -11.27 -11.31 6.39
CA LEU A 161 -11.49 -12.69 5.93
C LEU A 161 -12.32 -12.73 4.64
N PRO A 162 -12.21 -13.82 3.86
CA PRO A 162 -13.06 -14.03 2.70
C PRO A 162 -14.53 -14.22 3.08
N LYS A 163 -15.44 -13.96 2.13
CA LYS A 163 -16.88 -14.17 2.37
C LYS A 163 -17.17 -15.65 2.61
N GLY A 164 -18.17 -15.95 3.44
CA GLY A 164 -18.61 -17.33 3.71
C GLY A 164 -17.88 -18.02 4.87
N TYR A 165 -17.00 -17.31 5.59
CA TYR A 165 -16.37 -17.85 6.80
C TYR A 165 -17.42 -18.21 7.87
N GLN A 166 -17.08 -19.19 8.70
CA GLN A 166 -17.90 -19.65 9.84
C GLN A 166 -17.04 -19.64 11.10
N ILE A 167 -17.59 -19.11 12.20
CA ILE A 167 -16.93 -19.13 13.51
C ILE A 167 -17.58 -20.26 14.31
N ASN A 168 -16.76 -21.16 14.85
CA ASN A 168 -17.18 -22.32 15.61
C ASN A 168 -17.17 -22.04 17.12
N GLU A 169 -17.82 -22.91 17.91
CA GLU A 169 -17.91 -22.77 19.36
C GLU A 169 -16.56 -22.94 20.08
N ASP A 170 -15.61 -23.65 19.46
CA ASP A 170 -14.24 -23.82 19.96
C ASP A 170 -13.32 -22.62 19.65
N GLY A 171 -13.86 -21.57 19.01
CA GLY A 171 -13.10 -20.38 18.58
C GLY A 171 -12.30 -20.57 17.29
N SER A 172 -12.44 -21.70 16.62
CA SER A 172 -11.88 -21.86 15.28
C SER A 172 -12.72 -21.17 14.21
N VAL A 173 -12.07 -20.82 13.10
CA VAL A 173 -12.70 -20.18 11.95
C VAL A 173 -12.52 -21.04 10.70
N ASP A 174 -13.64 -21.48 10.13
CA ASP A 174 -13.63 -22.26 8.90
C ASP A 174 -13.76 -21.35 7.69
N ILE A 175 -12.91 -21.57 6.70
CA ILE A 175 -12.83 -20.77 5.49
C ILE A 175 -12.94 -21.66 4.26
N ASP A 176 -13.85 -21.31 3.35
CA ASP A 176 -13.93 -21.97 2.05
C ASP A 176 -12.66 -21.70 1.21
N ILE A 177 -12.21 -22.71 0.49
CA ILE A 177 -11.18 -22.52 -0.53
C ILE A 177 -11.70 -21.62 -1.65
N GLY A 178 -10.81 -20.86 -2.27
CA GLY A 178 -11.08 -19.99 -3.40
C GLY A 178 -11.30 -20.74 -4.72
N HIS A 179 -11.70 -19.99 -5.75
CA HIS A 179 -12.11 -20.51 -7.05
C HIS A 179 -10.96 -20.72 -8.06
N GLN A 180 -9.72 -20.81 -7.60
CA GLN A 180 -8.55 -21.02 -8.46
C GLN A 180 -7.66 -22.15 -7.94
N GLU A 181 -7.22 -22.99 -8.88
CA GLU A 181 -6.15 -23.97 -8.75
C GLU A 181 -4.86 -23.39 -9.34
N ILE A 182 -3.76 -23.45 -8.59
CA ILE A 182 -2.43 -23.07 -9.07
C ILE A 182 -1.76 -24.30 -9.66
N LYS A 183 -1.46 -24.26 -10.96
CA LYS A 183 -0.78 -25.35 -11.67
C LYS A 183 0.66 -24.96 -11.97
N LEU A 184 1.51 -25.97 -12.13
CA LEU A 184 2.88 -25.82 -12.57
C LEU A 184 2.99 -26.04 -14.07
N ASP A 185 3.82 -25.24 -14.73
CA ASP A 185 4.28 -25.51 -16.08
C ASP A 185 5.43 -26.51 -16.01
N GLY A 186 5.11 -27.79 -16.26
CA GLY A 186 6.09 -28.88 -16.20
C GLY A 186 7.26 -28.72 -17.17
N THR A 187 7.06 -28.04 -18.30
CA THR A 187 8.15 -27.81 -19.29
C THR A 187 9.13 -26.79 -18.75
N ILE A 188 8.64 -25.69 -18.18
CA ILE A 188 9.52 -24.66 -17.59
C ILE A 188 10.17 -25.17 -16.31
N ALA A 189 9.41 -25.86 -15.46
CA ALA A 189 9.91 -26.36 -14.18
C ALA A 189 11.04 -27.39 -14.34
N GLN A 190 11.00 -28.25 -15.36
CA GLN A 190 12.10 -29.17 -15.68
C GLN A 190 13.35 -28.45 -16.23
N ASN A 191 13.18 -27.32 -16.91
CA ASN A 191 14.27 -26.56 -17.52
C ASN A 191 14.93 -25.56 -16.55
N ILE A 192 14.24 -25.15 -15.48
CA ILE A 192 14.83 -24.29 -14.45
C ILE A 192 15.58 -25.15 -13.44
N ALA A 193 16.90 -24.96 -13.37
CA ALA A 193 17.71 -25.58 -12.33
C ALA A 193 17.18 -25.22 -10.93
N ILE A 194 17.08 -26.20 -10.04
CA ILE A 194 16.64 -26.02 -8.64
C ILE A 194 17.39 -24.88 -7.95
N ASN A 195 18.69 -24.73 -8.22
CA ASN A 195 19.52 -23.63 -7.69
C ASN A 195 19.01 -22.24 -8.10
N ASN A 196 18.42 -22.09 -9.29
CA ASN A 196 17.81 -20.82 -9.71
C ASN A 196 16.54 -20.51 -8.92
N ILE A 197 15.77 -21.53 -8.54
CA ILE A 197 14.58 -21.37 -7.68
C ILE A 197 15.04 -20.99 -6.27
N ILE A 198 16.09 -21.63 -5.74
CA ILE A 198 16.67 -21.29 -4.43
C ILE A 198 17.13 -19.83 -4.40
N GLN A 199 17.89 -19.40 -5.41
CA GLN A 199 18.41 -18.02 -5.46
C GLN A 199 17.34 -16.96 -5.63
N GLY A 200 16.22 -17.27 -6.30
CA GLY A 200 15.17 -16.28 -6.59
C GLY A 200 13.87 -16.42 -5.80
N GLY A 201 13.77 -17.43 -4.92
CA GLY A 201 12.65 -17.64 -4.00
C GLY A 201 11.27 -17.63 -4.69
N ARG A 202 10.28 -17.02 -4.01
CA ARG A 202 8.88 -16.94 -4.49
C ARG A 202 8.74 -16.29 -5.87
N ALA A 203 9.61 -15.33 -6.22
CA ALA A 203 9.54 -14.64 -7.50
C ALA A 203 9.84 -15.59 -8.68
N ARG A 204 10.71 -16.59 -8.48
CA ARG A 204 10.97 -17.63 -9.49
C ARG A 204 9.90 -18.71 -9.52
N ILE A 205 9.35 -19.07 -8.36
CA ILE A 205 8.22 -20.00 -8.27
C ILE A 205 7.01 -19.44 -9.02
N ALA A 206 6.72 -18.15 -8.87
CA ALA A 206 5.63 -17.48 -9.59
C ALA A 206 5.80 -17.48 -11.12
N GLN A 207 7.02 -17.69 -11.66
CA GLN A 207 7.25 -17.78 -13.10
C GLN A 207 6.90 -19.15 -13.68
N ILE A 208 6.85 -20.18 -12.84
CA ILE A 208 6.49 -21.55 -13.23
C ILE A 208 5.08 -21.94 -12.80
N GLN A 209 4.40 -21.07 -12.05
CA GLN A 209 3.02 -21.25 -11.63
C GLN A 209 2.07 -20.43 -12.51
N TYR A 210 0.90 -21.00 -12.81
CA TYR A 210 -0.18 -20.26 -13.45
C TYR A 210 -1.54 -20.62 -12.80
N PRO A 211 -2.37 -19.61 -12.49
CA PRO A 211 -3.70 -19.85 -11.94
C PRO A 211 -4.67 -20.34 -13.01
N THR A 212 -5.51 -21.30 -12.65
CA THR A 212 -6.61 -21.82 -13.49
C THR A 212 -7.91 -21.82 -12.69
N PRO A 213 -9.06 -21.48 -13.30
CA PRO A 213 -10.35 -21.59 -12.60
C PRO A 213 -10.61 -23.01 -12.10
N LEU A 214 -11.01 -23.13 -10.84
CA LEU A 214 -11.35 -24.41 -10.24
C LEU A 214 -12.77 -24.83 -10.68
N SER A 215 -12.90 -25.97 -11.36
CA SER A 215 -14.21 -26.50 -11.77
C SER A 215 -14.90 -27.25 -10.63
N LYS A 216 -16.24 -27.33 -10.67
CA LYS A 216 -17.02 -28.10 -9.69
C LYS A 216 -16.76 -29.60 -9.78
N GLU A 217 -16.37 -30.10 -10.96
CA GLU A 217 -16.03 -31.50 -11.18
C GLU A 217 -14.58 -31.85 -10.83
N ARG A 218 -13.75 -30.89 -10.35
CA ARG A 218 -12.36 -31.17 -9.99
C ARG A 218 -12.32 -32.12 -8.79
N LEU A 219 -11.90 -33.36 -9.05
CA LEU A 219 -11.72 -34.42 -8.05
C LEU A 219 -10.26 -34.51 -7.60
N LEU A 220 -10.00 -34.50 -6.30
CA LEU A 220 -8.70 -34.86 -5.73
C LEU A 220 -8.68 -36.35 -5.42
N HIS A 221 -7.91 -37.11 -6.20
CA HIS A 221 -7.77 -38.56 -6.04
C HIS A 221 -6.90 -38.92 -4.83
N PRO A 222 -7.02 -40.15 -4.29
CA PRO A 222 -6.11 -40.70 -3.28
C PRO A 222 -4.63 -40.49 -3.63
N GLY A 223 -3.83 -40.01 -2.66
CA GLY A 223 -2.42 -39.66 -2.82
C GLY A 223 -2.15 -38.42 -3.69
N GLY A 224 -3.22 -37.74 -4.14
CA GLY A 224 -3.16 -36.56 -4.97
C GLY A 224 -2.78 -35.30 -4.18
N PHE A 225 -2.03 -34.42 -4.82
CA PHE A 225 -1.63 -33.11 -4.32
C PHE A 225 -2.34 -32.00 -5.10
N PHE A 226 -2.83 -30.98 -4.39
CA PHE A 226 -3.58 -29.87 -4.95
C PHE A 226 -3.09 -28.55 -4.34
N VAL A 227 -2.87 -27.53 -5.16
CA VAL A 227 -2.57 -26.18 -4.68
C VAL A 227 -3.75 -25.27 -5.03
N GLY A 228 -4.53 -24.93 -4.01
CA GLY A 228 -5.63 -23.99 -4.11
C GLY A 228 -5.22 -22.59 -3.69
N THR A 229 -6.10 -21.63 -3.97
CA THR A 229 -6.03 -20.30 -3.37
C THR A 229 -7.09 -20.18 -2.29
N ILE A 230 -6.83 -19.41 -1.24
CA ILE A 230 -7.85 -18.73 -0.45
C ILE A 230 -7.98 -17.34 -1.08
N ILE A 231 -9.19 -16.76 -0.99
CA ILE A 231 -9.39 -15.32 -1.21
C ILE A 231 -8.52 -14.53 -0.20
N LYS A 232 -8.57 -13.21 -0.24
CA LYS A 232 -7.77 -12.33 0.59
C LYS A 232 -7.95 -12.56 2.10
N ILE A 233 -6.84 -12.87 2.79
CA ILE A 233 -6.71 -12.80 4.25
C ILE A 233 -5.78 -11.64 4.58
N SER A 234 -6.19 -10.80 5.54
CA SER A 234 -5.31 -9.81 6.15
C SER A 234 -5.47 -9.79 7.65
N LEU A 235 -4.36 -9.63 8.37
CA LEU A 235 -4.32 -9.68 9.84
C LEU A 235 -3.77 -8.37 10.41
N GLY A 236 -4.41 -7.89 11.47
CA GLY A 236 -3.89 -6.88 12.37
C GLY A 236 -3.00 -7.51 13.43
N GLU A 237 -3.27 -7.23 14.70
CA GLU A 237 -2.42 -7.60 15.84
C GLU A 237 -2.65 -9.03 16.33
N VAL A 238 -2.97 -9.93 15.40
CA VAL A 238 -3.26 -11.33 15.70
C VAL A 238 -2.55 -12.24 14.70
N HIS A 239 -1.99 -13.33 15.21
CA HIS A 239 -1.50 -14.40 14.36
C HIS A 239 -2.66 -15.33 14.02
N ALA A 240 -2.59 -15.94 12.84
CA ALA A 240 -3.52 -16.98 12.45
C ALA A 240 -2.76 -18.22 12.02
N LEU A 241 -3.13 -19.37 12.55
CA LEU A 241 -2.58 -20.66 12.14
C LEU A 241 -3.58 -21.35 11.23
N ILE A 242 -3.19 -21.62 9.99
CA ILE A 242 -3.88 -22.58 9.14
C ILE A 242 -3.47 -23.97 9.62
N ASP A 243 -4.46 -24.72 10.10
CA ASP A 243 -4.25 -26.07 10.63
C ASP A 243 -4.02 -27.09 9.51
N THR A 244 -3.40 -28.21 9.85
CA THR A 244 -3.24 -29.35 8.93
C THR A 244 -4.57 -30.05 8.66
N GLN A 245 -5.51 -30.01 9.59
CA GLN A 245 -6.83 -30.60 9.43
C GLN A 245 -7.71 -29.73 8.51
N CYS A 246 -8.25 -30.33 7.45
CA CYS A 246 -9.30 -29.72 6.63
C CYS A 246 -10.67 -30.24 7.05
N ILE A 247 -11.76 -29.59 6.64
CA ILE A 247 -13.13 -30.01 6.96
C ILE A 247 -13.90 -30.27 5.66
N LEU A 248 -14.52 -31.44 5.55
CA LEU A 248 -15.44 -31.76 4.46
C LEU A 248 -16.88 -31.58 4.93
N LYS A 249 -17.70 -30.83 4.18
CA LYS A 249 -19.11 -30.54 4.57
C LYS A 249 -19.94 -31.80 4.81
N ASN A 250 -19.67 -32.87 4.06
CA ASN A 250 -20.44 -34.11 4.13
C ASN A 250 -19.84 -35.15 5.10
N ASN A 251 -18.62 -34.95 5.60
CA ASN A 251 -17.98 -35.86 6.56
C ASN A 251 -16.94 -35.11 7.43
N PRO A 252 -17.38 -34.30 8.42
CA PRO A 252 -16.49 -33.45 9.20
C PRO A 252 -15.62 -34.21 10.22
N GLU A 253 -16.03 -35.38 10.70
CA GLU A 253 -15.37 -36.09 11.82
C GLU A 253 -14.27 -37.08 11.39
N GLU A 254 -14.25 -37.55 10.12
CA GLU A 254 -13.29 -38.57 9.62
C GLU A 254 -12.55 -38.14 8.35
N THR A 255 -12.25 -36.85 8.22
CA THR A 255 -11.54 -36.33 7.05
C THR A 255 -10.07 -36.73 7.01
N LYS A 256 -9.72 -37.62 6.07
CA LYS A 256 -8.32 -37.91 5.67
C LYS A 256 -7.74 -36.88 4.69
N ILE A 257 -8.45 -35.77 4.45
CA ILE A 257 -7.98 -34.64 3.63
C ILE A 257 -7.29 -33.63 4.53
N GLN A 258 -6.06 -33.27 4.18
CA GLN A 258 -5.20 -32.45 5.02
C GLN A 258 -4.53 -31.33 4.22
N HIS A 259 -4.25 -30.23 4.90
CA HIS A 259 -3.29 -29.24 4.45
C HIS A 259 -1.88 -29.80 4.71
N SER A 260 -0.98 -29.70 3.73
CA SER A 260 0.27 -30.46 3.70
C SER A 260 1.12 -30.26 4.95
N SER A 261 1.22 -29.03 5.43
CA SER A 261 1.88 -28.65 6.68
C SER A 261 1.17 -27.46 7.28
N ALA A 262 1.18 -27.30 8.60
CA ALA A 262 0.59 -26.12 9.23
C ALA A 262 1.23 -24.83 8.68
N ARG A 263 0.46 -23.74 8.64
CA ARG A 263 0.92 -22.45 8.08
C ARG A 263 0.57 -21.31 9.02
N LEU A 264 1.61 -20.73 9.62
CA LEU A 264 1.50 -19.52 10.41
C LEU A 264 1.40 -18.29 9.50
N LEU A 265 0.36 -17.51 9.71
CA LEU A 265 0.13 -16.19 9.14
C LEU A 265 0.48 -15.14 10.20
N ASP A 266 1.55 -14.39 9.95
CA ASP A 266 2.07 -13.42 10.90
C ASP A 266 1.16 -12.20 11.03
N ALA A 267 1.00 -11.72 12.27
CA ALA A 267 0.33 -10.47 12.59
C ALA A 267 0.95 -9.28 11.84
N LEU A 268 0.14 -8.32 11.42
CA LEU A 268 0.44 -7.13 10.60
C LEU A 268 0.98 -7.44 9.18
N ARG A 269 1.93 -8.37 9.06
CA ARG A 269 2.59 -8.73 7.80
C ARG A 269 1.68 -9.48 6.85
N THR A 270 0.70 -10.23 7.36
CA THR A 270 -0.20 -11.00 6.51
C THR A 270 -1.20 -10.07 5.83
N ASN A 271 -1.03 -9.90 4.52
CA ASN A 271 -2.02 -9.33 3.61
C ASN A 271 -2.00 -10.03 2.24
N GLY A 272 -3.17 -10.18 1.63
CA GLY A 272 -3.34 -10.67 0.25
C GLY A 272 -3.87 -12.09 0.15
N SER A 273 -3.95 -12.61 -1.08
CA SER A 273 -4.36 -14.00 -1.31
C SER A 273 -3.33 -14.96 -0.71
N ARG A 274 -3.81 -16.08 -0.17
CA ARG A 274 -2.96 -17.15 0.36
C ARG A 274 -3.18 -18.41 -0.45
N GLN A 275 -2.14 -19.20 -0.63
CA GLN A 275 -2.29 -20.52 -1.22
C GLN A 275 -2.54 -21.53 -0.09
N VAL A 276 -3.20 -22.63 -0.42
CA VAL A 276 -3.37 -23.78 0.45
C VAL A 276 -2.98 -25.02 -0.31
N GLU A 277 -2.21 -25.88 0.33
CA GLU A 277 -1.69 -27.09 -0.29
C GLU A 277 -2.37 -28.29 0.34
N ILE A 278 -3.23 -28.94 -0.43
CA ILE A 278 -4.12 -30.01 0.04
C ILE A 278 -3.63 -31.34 -0.47
N ILE A 279 -3.61 -32.32 0.42
CA ILE A 279 -3.36 -33.72 0.11
C ILE A 279 -4.56 -34.58 0.50
N ASN A 280 -4.82 -35.60 -0.31
CA ASN A 280 -5.78 -36.63 0.00
C ASN A 280 -5.06 -37.89 0.50
N ASN A 281 -5.05 -38.11 1.81
CA ASN A 281 -4.52 -39.32 2.44
C ASN A 281 -5.62 -40.39 2.63
N GLY A 282 -6.80 -40.18 2.05
CA GLY A 282 -7.90 -41.13 2.07
C GLY A 282 -7.94 -42.04 0.87
N ASP A 283 -8.88 -42.98 0.93
CA ASP A 283 -9.03 -44.05 -0.05
C ASP A 283 -10.02 -43.69 -1.17
N GLU A 284 -10.74 -42.58 -1.02
CA GLU A 284 -11.76 -42.10 -1.96
C GLU A 284 -11.39 -40.75 -2.59
N SER A 285 -11.93 -40.48 -3.79
CA SER A 285 -11.75 -39.18 -4.45
C SER A 285 -12.75 -38.16 -3.92
N VAL A 286 -12.31 -36.92 -3.67
CA VAL A 286 -13.16 -35.85 -3.13
C VAL A 286 -13.29 -34.68 -4.08
N THR A 287 -14.49 -34.09 -4.16
CA THR A 287 -14.68 -32.77 -4.79
C THR A 287 -14.22 -31.69 -3.82
N LEU A 288 -13.52 -30.69 -4.35
CA LEU A 288 -12.90 -29.64 -3.53
C LEU A 288 -13.81 -28.41 -3.40
N LEU A 289 -14.24 -27.86 -4.54
CA LEU A 289 -15.00 -26.62 -4.57
C LEU A 289 -16.35 -26.79 -3.86
N ASP A 290 -16.73 -25.80 -3.06
CA ASP A 290 -17.95 -25.76 -2.24
C ASP A 290 -18.06 -26.88 -1.17
N ASN A 291 -17.10 -27.81 -1.05
CA ASN A 291 -17.16 -28.96 -0.16
C ASN A 291 -16.03 -28.98 0.89
N LEU A 292 -14.86 -28.41 0.57
CA LEU A 292 -13.70 -28.34 1.46
C LEU A 292 -13.58 -26.97 2.14
N LYS A 293 -13.41 -26.98 3.46
CA LYS A 293 -13.02 -25.82 4.25
C LYS A 293 -11.67 -26.05 4.93
N ILE A 294 -11.00 -24.95 5.23
CA ILE A 294 -9.74 -24.91 5.97
C ILE A 294 -10.03 -24.31 7.35
N LYS A 295 -9.50 -24.96 8.39
CA LYS A 295 -9.61 -24.49 9.76
C LYS A 295 -8.49 -23.49 10.06
N ILE A 296 -8.86 -22.37 10.68
CA ILE A 296 -7.92 -21.38 11.16
C ILE A 296 -8.11 -21.15 12.66
N SER A 297 -7.01 -21.17 13.40
CA SER A 297 -6.94 -20.83 14.82
C SER A 297 -6.27 -19.47 15.01
N LEU A 298 -6.84 -18.60 15.84
CA LEU A 298 -6.34 -17.24 16.06
C LEU A 298 -5.61 -17.11 17.39
N TYR A 299 -4.45 -16.46 17.39
CA TYR A 299 -3.63 -16.24 18.57
C TYR A 299 -3.37 -14.75 18.77
N ARG A 300 -3.47 -14.27 20.01
CA ARG A 300 -3.03 -12.93 20.37
C ARG A 300 -1.53 -12.83 20.14
N ALA A 301 -1.08 -11.72 19.56
CA ALA A 301 0.33 -11.38 19.61
C ALA A 301 0.69 -10.90 21.04
N ALA A 302 1.92 -11.13 21.48
CA ALA A 302 2.39 -10.73 22.80
C ALA A 302 2.27 -9.21 23.01
N GLN A 303 2.03 -8.78 24.25
CA GLN A 303 1.94 -7.35 24.59
C GLN A 303 3.25 -6.58 24.29
N ASP A 304 4.41 -7.25 24.35
CA ASP A 304 5.71 -6.66 24.00
C ASP A 304 6.07 -6.76 22.51
N THR A 305 5.31 -7.54 21.72
CA THR A 305 5.56 -7.76 20.28
C THR A 305 5.46 -6.46 19.50
N PHE A 306 4.51 -5.60 19.88
CA PHE A 306 4.28 -4.30 19.25
C PHE A 306 4.66 -3.17 20.20
N LYS A 307 5.96 -3.00 20.48
CA LYS A 307 6.51 -1.68 20.93
C LYS A 307 6.48 -0.67 19.78
N ILE A 308 5.40 -0.64 19.03
CA ILE A 308 5.05 0.39 18.08
C ILE A 308 4.33 1.43 18.96
N PRO A 309 4.85 2.65 19.13
CA PRO A 309 3.99 3.73 19.56
C PRO A 309 2.89 3.77 18.49
N VAL A 310 1.66 3.43 18.87
CA VAL A 310 0.48 3.59 18.04
C VAL A 310 -0.29 4.83 18.54
N SER A 311 -0.94 5.53 17.61
CA SER A 311 -1.04 6.99 17.63
C SER A 311 -1.57 7.54 18.93
N SER A 312 -0.99 8.65 19.39
CA SER A 312 -1.56 9.46 20.47
C SER A 312 -2.94 10.04 20.13
N LYS A 313 -3.47 9.76 18.92
CA LYS A 313 -4.86 10.05 18.51
C LYS A 313 -5.75 8.80 18.42
N THR A 314 -5.26 7.60 18.76
CA THR A 314 -6.03 6.36 18.90
C THR A 314 -5.25 5.34 19.75
N PRO A 315 -5.52 5.20 21.07
CA PRO A 315 -4.82 4.28 21.96
C PRO A 315 -5.17 2.80 21.71
N VAL A 316 -4.21 2.01 21.23
CA VAL A 316 -4.36 0.59 20.91
C VAL A 316 -4.62 -0.27 22.13
N SER A 317 -5.90 -0.60 22.28
CA SER A 317 -6.41 -1.86 22.81
C SER A 317 -7.09 -2.61 21.64
N SER A 318 -7.53 -3.85 21.84
CA SER A 318 -8.44 -4.58 20.92
C SER A 318 -9.76 -3.82 20.59
N GLU A 319 -9.93 -2.61 21.11
CA GLU A 319 -11.04 -1.71 20.83
C GLU A 319 -10.87 -0.83 19.59
N ILE A 320 -9.63 -0.59 19.11
CA ILE A 320 -9.39 0.34 18.01
C ILE A 320 -9.40 -0.35 16.64
N PRO A 321 -10.25 0.10 15.68
CA PRO A 321 -10.28 -0.44 14.33
C PRO A 321 -9.04 -0.03 13.52
N VAL A 322 -8.41 -1.01 12.88
CA VAL A 322 -7.49 -0.78 11.75
C VAL A 322 -8.32 -0.30 10.57
N SER A 323 -7.83 0.70 9.83
CA SER A 323 -8.57 1.21 8.67
C SER A 323 -8.84 0.09 7.68
N ARG A 324 -10.01 0.12 7.03
CA ARG A 324 -10.31 -0.92 6.01
C ARG A 324 -9.38 -0.80 4.83
N TYR A 325 -8.87 0.41 4.56
CA TYR A 325 -7.82 0.61 3.57
C TYR A 325 -6.56 -0.19 3.93
N THR A 326 -6.03 -0.06 5.15
CA THR A 326 -4.81 -0.77 5.60
C THR A 326 -5.03 -2.28 5.60
N LEU A 327 -6.16 -2.79 6.11
CA LEU A 327 -6.46 -4.23 6.01
C LEU A 327 -6.55 -4.71 4.55
N LYS A 328 -7.08 -3.87 3.64
CA LYS A 328 -7.19 -4.22 2.23
C LYS A 328 -5.88 -4.04 1.47
N HIS A 329 -4.96 -3.19 1.86
CA HIS A 329 -3.76 -2.91 1.06
C HIS A 329 -2.47 -3.40 1.72
N GLY A 330 -2.56 -3.81 2.99
CA GLY A 330 -1.45 -4.21 3.83
C GLY A 330 -1.03 -3.07 4.74
N TYR A 331 -0.26 -3.41 5.75
CA TYR A 331 0.46 -2.41 6.52
C TYR A 331 1.59 -1.86 5.68
N HIS A 332 1.82 -0.58 5.86
CA HIS A 332 2.88 0.11 5.20
C HIS A 332 3.60 1.05 6.18
N LEU A 333 4.58 1.81 5.70
CA LEU A 333 5.50 2.56 6.56
C LEU A 333 4.79 3.53 7.53
N GLU A 334 3.96 4.42 7.00
CA GLU A 334 3.20 5.40 7.78
C GLU A 334 2.13 4.81 8.71
N ASP A 335 1.75 3.54 8.52
CA ASP A 335 0.87 2.86 9.48
C ASP A 335 1.65 2.40 10.73
N LEU A 336 2.98 2.36 10.66
CA LEU A 336 3.87 1.79 11.68
C LEU A 336 4.83 2.82 12.31
N VAL A 337 4.76 4.08 11.89
CA VAL A 337 5.71 5.12 12.27
C VAL A 337 5.00 6.30 12.91
N GLU A 338 5.48 6.71 14.10
CA GLU A 338 4.84 7.77 14.89
C GLU A 338 5.83 8.62 15.68
N GLY A 339 5.42 9.83 16.05
CA GLY A 339 6.06 10.74 17.01
C GLY A 339 7.59 10.61 17.12
N GLY A 340 8.08 9.76 18.02
CA GLY A 340 9.51 9.51 18.22
C GLY A 340 10.22 8.89 17.00
N ASN A 341 9.59 7.93 16.31
CA ASN A 341 10.09 7.35 15.07
C ASN A 341 10.07 8.35 13.90
N LEU A 342 9.09 9.26 13.85
CA LEU A 342 9.07 10.34 12.85
C LEU A 342 10.28 11.27 13.01
N LYS A 343 10.60 11.63 14.26
CA LYS A 343 11.83 12.39 14.57
C LYS A 343 13.09 11.63 14.18
N ASN A 344 13.12 10.31 14.34
CA ASN A 344 14.24 9.48 13.88
C ASN A 344 14.40 9.53 12.35
N ILE A 345 13.31 9.43 11.59
CA ILE A 345 13.34 9.58 10.12
C ILE A 345 13.80 11.00 9.73
N PHE A 346 13.29 12.03 10.41
CA PHE A 346 13.73 13.40 10.16
C PHE A 346 15.23 13.60 10.42
N ASN A 347 15.71 13.11 11.57
CA ASN A 347 17.12 13.17 11.93
C ASN A 347 17.99 12.44 10.91
N LEU A 348 17.55 11.25 10.48
CA LEU A 348 18.20 10.46 9.44
C LEU A 348 18.29 11.26 8.12
N ILE A 349 17.18 11.82 7.63
CA ILE A 349 17.15 12.60 6.39
C ILE A 349 17.99 13.88 6.51
N SER A 350 17.98 14.53 7.67
CA SER A 350 18.77 15.74 7.94
C SER A 350 20.27 15.44 7.97
N GLN A 351 20.69 14.30 8.54
CA GLN A 351 22.08 13.84 8.53
C GLN A 351 22.55 13.53 7.10
N ILE A 352 21.72 12.86 6.29
CA ILE A 352 22.01 12.62 4.86
C ILE A 352 22.23 13.95 4.13
N LYS A 353 21.35 14.94 4.35
CA LYS A 353 21.49 16.27 3.76
C LYS A 353 22.81 16.94 4.18
N ASN A 354 23.12 16.95 5.46
CA ASN A 354 24.33 17.60 5.97
C ASN A 354 25.60 17.00 5.37
N GLN A 355 25.64 15.68 5.16
CA GLN A 355 26.76 15.03 4.47
C GLN A 355 26.84 15.37 2.97
N ALA A 356 25.70 15.56 2.30
CA ALA A 356 25.66 15.97 0.90
C ALA A 356 26.15 17.42 0.70
N ASP A 357 25.86 18.30 1.67
CA ASP A 357 26.22 19.72 1.66
C ASP A 357 27.68 19.98 2.13
N ASP A 358 28.33 19.02 2.81
CA ASP A 358 29.71 19.14 3.27
C ASP A 358 30.71 19.15 2.09
N PRO A 359 31.39 20.29 1.81
CA PRO A 359 32.34 20.38 0.70
C PRO A 359 33.61 19.55 0.93
N SER A 360 33.90 19.19 2.19
CA SER A 360 35.10 18.45 2.59
C SER A 360 34.92 16.93 2.59
N ASN A 361 33.68 16.44 2.44
CA ASN A 361 33.37 15.02 2.40
C ASN A 361 33.39 14.50 0.94
N PRO A 362 34.37 13.65 0.57
CA PRO A 362 34.40 13.05 -0.78
C PRO A 362 33.27 12.03 -1.01
N ALA A 363 32.71 11.45 0.06
CA ALA A 363 31.61 10.50 0.03
C ALA A 363 30.26 11.19 0.30
N LYS A 364 29.86 12.10 -0.59
CA LYS A 364 28.54 12.75 -0.51
C LYS A 364 27.44 11.67 -0.54
N ALA A 365 26.55 11.66 0.45
CA ALA A 365 25.45 10.70 0.50
C ALA A 365 24.25 11.22 -0.29
N TYR A 366 23.69 10.40 -1.18
CA TYR A 366 22.47 10.73 -1.91
C TYR A 366 21.20 10.34 -1.16
N GLY A 367 21.24 9.17 -0.52
CA GLY A 367 20.17 8.63 0.30
C GLY A 367 20.61 7.33 0.95
N ILE A 368 19.72 6.72 1.72
CA ILE A 368 19.98 5.44 2.37
C ILE A 368 18.86 4.47 2.02
N PHE A 369 19.24 3.28 1.59
CA PHE A 369 18.35 2.14 1.45
C PHE A 369 18.28 1.39 2.76
N ILE A 370 17.08 1.05 3.21
CA ILE A 370 16.84 0.34 4.47
C ILE A 370 15.77 -0.72 4.21
N ASN A 371 16.02 -1.94 4.66
CA ASN A 371 15.03 -3.01 4.70
C ASN A 371 15.19 -3.79 6.02
N ASP A 372 14.46 -4.91 6.15
CA ASP A 372 14.59 -5.80 7.30
C ASP A 372 16.04 -6.34 7.41
N GLY A 373 16.74 -5.92 8.47
CA GLY A 373 18.11 -6.34 8.78
C GLY A 373 19.24 -5.73 7.93
N LYS A 374 18.97 -4.86 6.94
CA LYS A 374 20.03 -4.23 6.13
C LYS A 374 19.82 -2.73 5.95
N ALA A 375 20.93 -2.00 5.91
CA ALA A 375 20.97 -0.60 5.56
C ALA A 375 22.20 -0.32 4.69
N ILE A 376 22.00 0.42 3.60
CA ILE A 376 23.03 0.69 2.59
C ILE A 376 23.00 2.17 2.25
N LEU A 377 24.11 2.86 2.52
CA LEU A 377 24.27 4.25 2.09
C LEU A 377 24.51 4.28 0.57
N ILE A 378 23.72 5.10 -0.12
CA ILE A 378 23.86 5.29 -1.55
C ILE A 378 24.61 6.60 -1.78
N PRO A 379 25.86 6.56 -2.28
CA PRO A 379 26.64 7.75 -2.52
C PRO A 379 26.10 8.53 -3.72
N TRP A 380 26.35 9.82 -3.72
CA TRP A 380 26.14 10.71 -4.85
C TRP A 380 27.29 10.51 -5.84
N SER A 381 26.99 10.47 -7.12
CA SER A 381 28.01 10.29 -8.14
C SER A 381 28.89 11.53 -8.28
N GLU A 382 30.21 11.36 -8.20
CA GLU A 382 31.17 12.47 -8.37
C GLU A 382 30.96 13.24 -9.68
N ALA A 383 31.18 14.55 -9.60
CA ALA A 383 30.94 15.55 -10.64
C ALA A 383 31.72 15.36 -11.96
N ASN A 384 32.59 14.34 -12.07
CA ASN A 384 33.50 14.16 -13.21
C ASN A 384 33.29 12.87 -14.02
N ALA A 385 32.33 12.03 -13.66
CA ALA A 385 31.98 10.86 -14.48
C ALA A 385 30.76 11.18 -15.36
N THR A 386 30.73 10.66 -16.59
CA THR A 386 29.55 10.78 -17.45
C THR A 386 28.34 10.18 -16.72
N GLN A 387 27.21 10.87 -16.76
CA GLN A 387 26.00 10.52 -15.98
C GLN A 387 25.45 9.08 -16.23
N GLY A 388 25.97 8.38 -17.25
CA GLY A 388 25.74 6.94 -17.46
C GLY A 388 26.55 6.04 -16.53
N LEU A 389 27.87 6.29 -16.37
CA LEU A 389 28.79 5.46 -15.59
C LEU A 389 28.50 5.53 -14.08
N CYS A 390 28.11 6.72 -13.62
CA CYS A 390 27.66 7.02 -12.26
C CYS A 390 26.47 6.15 -11.80
N ASN A 391 25.52 5.97 -12.70
CA ASN A 391 24.29 5.23 -12.45
C ASN A 391 24.56 3.73 -12.42
N GLU A 392 25.42 3.23 -13.33
CA GLU A 392 25.85 1.83 -13.35
C GLU A 392 26.60 1.45 -12.07
N LEU A 393 27.53 2.28 -11.59
CA LEU A 393 28.26 2.03 -10.34
C LEU A 393 27.36 2.05 -9.10
N THR A 394 26.36 2.93 -9.07
CA THR A 394 25.38 3.01 -7.98
C THR A 394 24.47 1.77 -7.96
N ILE A 395 23.97 1.35 -9.12
CA ILE A 395 23.19 0.12 -9.28
C ILE A 395 24.06 -1.12 -8.98
N GLN A 396 25.32 -1.12 -9.41
CA GLN A 396 26.24 -2.21 -9.14
C GLN A 396 26.50 -2.34 -7.64
N ARG A 397 26.79 -1.24 -6.94
CA ARG A 397 26.93 -1.22 -5.47
C ARG A 397 25.65 -1.67 -4.77
N PHE A 398 24.48 -1.23 -5.24
CA PHE A 398 23.19 -1.70 -4.73
C PHE A 398 23.02 -3.22 -4.94
N ASN A 399 23.32 -3.72 -6.15
CA ASN A 399 23.22 -5.14 -6.51
C ASN A 399 24.28 -6.02 -5.80
N GLU A 400 25.43 -5.44 -5.44
CA GLU A 400 26.47 -6.11 -4.64
C GLU A 400 26.10 -6.12 -3.16
N ALA A 401 25.56 -5.02 -2.62
CA ALA A 401 25.15 -4.91 -1.23
C ALA A 401 23.83 -5.65 -0.91
N THR A 402 22.98 -5.91 -1.92
CA THR A 402 21.85 -6.86 -1.77
C THR A 402 22.34 -8.30 -1.57
N LYS A 403 23.52 -8.64 -2.11
CA LYS A 403 24.14 -9.98 -2.02
C LYS A 403 24.98 -10.17 -0.76
N ASN A 404 25.65 -9.14 -0.27
CA ASN A 404 26.45 -9.18 0.97
C ASN A 404 26.02 -8.04 1.92
N PRO A 405 25.64 -8.31 3.19
CA PRO A 405 25.44 -7.26 4.18
C PRO A 405 26.75 -6.49 4.32
N LEU A 406 26.71 -5.17 4.13
CA LEU A 406 27.91 -4.34 4.29
C LEU A 406 28.43 -4.44 5.72
N GLU A 407 29.54 -5.16 5.90
CA GLU A 407 30.44 -4.89 7.00
C GLU A 407 30.94 -3.46 6.85
N LYS A 408 30.58 -2.61 7.83
CA LYS A 408 31.28 -1.38 8.22
C LYS A 408 31.88 -0.57 7.05
N GLU A 409 31.05 0.03 6.19
CA GLU A 409 31.45 1.32 5.61
C GLU A 409 31.18 2.44 6.64
N ASP A 410 31.91 3.55 6.52
CA ASP A 410 32.06 4.62 7.51
C ASP A 410 30.75 5.40 7.77
N MET A 411 29.83 4.79 8.54
CA MET A 411 28.57 5.38 9.00
C MET A 411 28.75 6.27 10.24
N SER A 412 29.95 6.80 10.48
CA SER A 412 30.30 7.53 11.72
C SER A 412 29.39 8.73 12.01
N ASN A 413 28.71 9.27 11.00
CA ASN A 413 27.88 10.48 11.08
C ASN A 413 26.37 10.25 10.80
N ILE A 414 25.89 9.00 10.68
CA ILE A 414 24.46 8.68 10.53
C ILE A 414 24.00 7.85 11.74
N SER A 415 22.89 8.23 12.38
CA SER A 415 22.38 7.55 13.57
C SER A 415 22.02 6.10 13.28
N ARG A 416 22.75 5.17 13.91
CA ARG A 416 22.47 3.73 13.85
C ARG A 416 21.16 3.41 14.55
N GLU A 417 20.84 4.13 15.61
CA GLU A 417 19.62 3.98 16.39
C GLU A 417 18.39 4.29 15.53
N ALA A 418 18.44 5.36 14.72
CA ALA A 418 17.35 5.71 13.80
C ALA A 418 17.16 4.66 12.69
N ILE A 419 18.25 4.14 12.13
CA ILE A 419 18.21 3.07 11.12
C ILE A 419 17.62 1.79 11.71
N GLN A 420 18.08 1.39 12.90
CA GLN A 420 17.60 0.19 13.59
C GLN A 420 16.11 0.31 13.96
N ALA A 421 15.70 1.48 14.48
CA ALA A 421 14.30 1.74 14.80
C ALA A 421 13.41 1.64 13.56
N LEU A 422 13.83 2.21 12.43
CA LEU A 422 13.09 2.11 11.17
C LEU A 422 13.07 0.66 10.65
N ALA A 423 14.22 0.00 10.55
CA ALA A 423 14.34 -1.38 10.06
C ALA A 423 13.47 -2.36 10.85
N LYS A 424 13.36 -2.18 12.18
CA LYS A 424 12.50 -2.98 13.05
C LYS A 424 11.03 -2.94 12.62
N ASN A 425 10.54 -1.82 12.12
CA ASN A 425 9.15 -1.69 11.65
C ASN A 425 8.95 -2.29 10.26
N LEU A 426 9.98 -2.28 9.40
CA LEU A 426 9.89 -2.76 8.02
C LEU A 426 9.60 -4.26 7.90
N LYS A 427 9.95 -5.07 8.93
CA LYS A 427 9.65 -6.52 8.96
C LYS A 427 8.15 -6.83 8.87
N TYR A 428 7.31 -5.89 9.33
CA TYR A 428 5.85 -6.02 9.28
C TYR A 428 5.25 -5.58 7.94
N ILE A 429 6.04 -4.98 7.04
CA ILE A 429 5.59 -4.57 5.71
C ILE A 429 5.89 -5.70 4.72
N SER A 430 4.85 -6.20 4.08
CA SER A 430 4.99 -7.30 3.12
C SER A 430 5.47 -6.81 1.74
N GLY A 431 6.27 -7.62 1.05
CA GLY A 431 6.66 -7.37 -0.34
C GLY A 431 7.71 -6.27 -0.50
N LYS A 432 7.77 -5.65 -1.69
CA LYS A 432 8.79 -4.64 -2.02
C LYS A 432 8.67 -3.36 -1.20
N GLU A 433 7.48 -3.02 -0.70
CA GLU A 433 7.26 -1.77 0.04
C GLU A 433 8.00 -1.72 1.39
N GLY A 434 8.41 -2.88 1.93
CA GLY A 434 9.31 -2.97 3.09
C GLY A 434 10.77 -2.60 2.78
N SER A 435 11.09 -2.33 1.51
CA SER A 435 12.38 -1.81 1.06
C SER A 435 12.29 -0.30 0.85
N VAL A 436 12.77 0.46 1.82
CA VAL A 436 12.61 1.92 1.93
C VAL A 436 13.89 2.63 1.49
N PHE A 437 13.75 3.68 0.68
CA PHE A 437 14.82 4.60 0.34
C PHE A 437 14.52 5.98 0.94
N CYS A 438 15.33 6.40 1.92
CA CYS A 438 15.23 7.72 2.54
C CYS A 438 16.20 8.70 1.89
N CYS A 439 15.73 9.86 1.46
CA CYS A 439 16.56 10.90 0.84
C CYS A 439 16.04 12.30 1.18
N HIS A 440 16.87 13.34 1.06
CA HIS A 440 16.40 14.70 1.33
C HIS A 440 15.50 15.24 0.20
N SER A 441 15.92 15.05 -1.05
CA SER A 441 15.19 15.50 -2.24
C SER A 441 14.87 14.32 -3.15
N LEU A 442 13.66 14.30 -3.71
CA LEU A 442 13.23 13.26 -4.63
C LEU A 442 14.23 13.09 -5.80
N PRO A 443 14.58 11.86 -6.19
CA PRO A 443 15.50 11.65 -7.30
C PRO A 443 15.00 12.07 -8.68
N PRO A 444 15.91 12.31 -9.65
CA PRO A 444 15.54 12.38 -11.06
C PRO A 444 14.78 11.13 -11.47
N ILE A 445 13.78 11.30 -12.34
CA ILE A 445 12.92 10.21 -12.82
C ILE A 445 13.71 8.99 -13.31
N LYS A 446 14.83 9.21 -14.02
CA LYS A 446 15.72 8.14 -14.50
C LYS A 446 16.28 7.29 -13.34
N ASP A 447 16.70 7.94 -12.27
CA ASP A 447 17.34 7.30 -11.13
C ASP A 447 16.29 6.60 -10.24
N ILE A 448 15.08 7.19 -10.11
CA ILE A 448 13.93 6.52 -9.47
C ILE A 448 13.66 5.18 -10.16
N GLY A 449 13.59 5.16 -11.50
CA GLY A 449 13.33 3.93 -12.26
C GLY A 449 14.36 2.82 -11.97
N GLN A 450 15.63 3.19 -11.90
CA GLN A 450 16.72 2.27 -11.59
C GLN A 450 16.68 1.75 -10.15
N LEU A 451 16.37 2.61 -9.18
CA LEU A 451 16.20 2.23 -7.77
C LEU A 451 15.03 1.25 -7.60
N ILE A 452 13.91 1.50 -8.30
CA ILE A 452 12.76 0.60 -8.33
C ILE A 452 13.14 -0.77 -8.91
N ASP A 453 13.85 -0.78 -10.03
CA ASP A 453 14.29 -2.02 -10.70
C ASP A 453 15.27 -2.81 -9.83
N SER A 454 16.04 -2.10 -9.00
CA SER A 454 16.96 -2.70 -8.03
C SER A 454 16.25 -3.26 -6.80
N GLY A 455 15.00 -2.85 -6.51
CA GLY A 455 14.17 -3.46 -5.46
C GLY A 455 13.59 -2.49 -4.43
N VAL A 456 13.79 -1.18 -4.57
CA VAL A 456 13.13 -0.16 -3.75
C VAL A 456 11.63 -0.18 -4.02
N GLY A 457 10.82 -0.27 -2.95
CA GLY A 457 9.36 -0.18 -3.05
C GLY A 457 8.78 1.07 -2.41
N THR A 458 9.50 1.73 -1.50
CA THR A 458 9.02 2.93 -0.80
C THR A 458 10.09 4.01 -0.83
N PHE A 459 9.72 5.23 -1.20
CA PHE A 459 10.57 6.42 -1.16
C PHE A 459 10.09 7.35 -0.06
N VAL A 460 10.98 7.78 0.82
CA VAL A 460 10.69 8.79 1.85
C VAL A 460 11.59 10.01 1.60
N PHE A 461 10.97 11.18 1.47
CA PHE A 461 11.70 12.41 1.14
C PHE A 461 11.04 13.65 1.73
N VAL A 462 11.81 14.74 1.81
CA VAL A 462 11.35 16.01 2.41
C VAL A 462 10.92 17.03 1.38
N LYS A 463 11.48 17.00 0.17
CA LYS A 463 11.11 17.93 -0.89
C LYS A 463 11.26 17.33 -2.29
N SER A 464 10.56 17.90 -3.25
CA SER A 464 10.79 17.65 -4.67
C SER A 464 12.14 18.24 -5.13
N ARG A 465 12.68 17.70 -6.22
CA ARG A 465 13.82 18.28 -6.94
C ARG A 465 13.29 19.07 -8.14
N ARG A 466 13.64 20.35 -8.30
CA ARG A 466 13.35 21.05 -9.57
C ARG A 466 14.21 20.46 -10.69
N PRO A 467 13.68 20.31 -11.92
CA PRO A 467 14.51 20.12 -13.10
C PRO A 467 15.56 21.24 -13.17
N GLN A 468 16.81 20.91 -13.49
CA GLN A 468 17.79 21.94 -13.82
C GLN A 468 17.24 22.75 -15.00
N ASP A 469 17.33 24.07 -14.89
CA ASP A 469 17.26 24.93 -16.07
C ASP A 469 18.33 24.43 -17.06
N PRO A 470 17.97 24.03 -18.28
CA PRO A 470 18.93 23.54 -19.26
C PRO A 470 20.00 24.59 -19.65
N TYR A 471 19.84 25.84 -19.22
CA TYR A 471 20.80 26.93 -19.42
C TYR A 471 21.54 27.36 -18.14
N ALA A 472 21.25 26.76 -16.98
CA ALA A 472 21.98 27.07 -15.76
C ALA A 472 23.22 26.18 -15.63
N GLU A 473 24.40 26.79 -15.59
CA GLU A 473 25.61 26.13 -15.11
C GLU A 473 25.39 25.65 -13.67
N ASP A 474 25.09 24.37 -13.54
CA ASP A 474 25.50 23.46 -12.47
C ASP A 474 25.51 23.99 -11.02
N SER A 475 24.41 24.62 -10.55
CA SER A 475 24.21 24.90 -9.13
C SER A 475 23.50 23.72 -8.43
N ARG A 476 24.31 22.73 -8.07
CA ARG A 476 23.90 21.44 -7.46
C ARG A 476 23.56 21.50 -5.97
N VAL A 477 23.54 22.69 -5.39
CA VAL A 477 23.05 23.00 -4.05
C VAL A 477 22.49 24.41 -4.15
N THR A 478 21.28 24.64 -3.61
CA THR A 478 20.65 25.96 -3.38
C THR A 478 20.51 26.91 -4.58
N GLN A 479 19.30 26.99 -5.12
CA GLN A 479 18.61 28.27 -5.14
C GLN A 479 17.29 28.08 -4.39
N ASP A 480 16.95 29.05 -3.53
CA ASP A 480 15.82 29.09 -2.59
C ASP A 480 14.45 28.92 -3.27
N ALA A 481 14.21 27.75 -3.85
CA ALA A 481 12.91 27.31 -4.30
C ALA A 481 12.12 26.86 -3.06
N PRO A 482 10.89 27.35 -2.87
CA PRO A 482 10.09 26.95 -1.72
C PRO A 482 9.85 25.43 -1.72
N ARG A 483 9.62 24.89 -0.52
CA ARG A 483 9.47 23.47 -0.24
C ARG A 483 8.30 22.89 -1.08
N ASP A 484 8.44 21.66 -1.57
CA ASP A 484 7.33 20.77 -1.97
C ASP A 484 6.60 21.05 -3.31
N PHE A 485 7.26 21.64 -4.32
CA PHE A 485 6.66 21.90 -5.65
C PHE A 485 7.10 20.94 -6.76
N PHE A 486 6.15 20.32 -7.44
CA PHE A 486 6.37 19.29 -8.45
C PHE A 486 6.08 19.82 -9.86
N ASP A 487 6.82 19.31 -10.85
CA ASP A 487 6.49 19.54 -12.26
C ASP A 487 5.50 18.49 -12.80
N PRO A 488 4.80 18.78 -13.93
CA PRO A 488 3.83 17.84 -14.49
C PRO A 488 4.41 16.46 -14.85
N GLY A 489 5.66 16.40 -15.28
CA GLY A 489 6.37 15.16 -15.61
C GLY A 489 6.61 14.31 -14.36
N GLN A 490 7.02 14.93 -13.25
CA GLN A 490 7.14 14.27 -11.96
C GLN A 490 5.80 13.71 -11.49
N VAL A 491 4.74 14.53 -11.44
CA VAL A 491 3.42 14.07 -10.97
C VAL A 491 2.90 12.90 -11.81
N SER A 492 3.09 12.97 -13.13
CA SER A 492 2.70 11.89 -14.06
C SER A 492 3.49 10.61 -13.81
N TYR A 493 4.81 10.71 -13.61
CA TYR A 493 5.67 9.56 -13.36
C TYR A 493 5.37 8.88 -12.02
N LEU A 494 5.18 9.67 -10.95
CA LEU A 494 4.77 9.14 -9.64
C LEU A 494 3.42 8.42 -9.72
N ARG A 495 2.47 8.96 -10.51
CA ARG A 495 1.17 8.32 -10.76
C ARG A 495 1.31 6.98 -11.48
N GLU A 496 2.16 6.93 -12.51
CA GLU A 496 2.43 5.69 -13.25
C GLU A 496 3.04 4.61 -12.34
N CYS A 497 3.99 4.99 -11.48
CA CYS A 497 4.65 4.06 -10.56
C CYS A 497 3.72 3.53 -9.46
N THR A 498 2.76 4.34 -9.00
CA THR A 498 1.79 3.95 -7.94
C THR A 498 0.65 3.09 -8.47
N HIS A 499 0.07 3.43 -9.63
CA HIS A 499 -1.15 2.78 -10.13
C HIS A 499 -0.88 1.70 -11.19
N GLY A 500 0.35 1.61 -11.70
CA GLY A 500 0.73 0.70 -12.78
C GLY A 500 0.31 1.21 -14.15
N SER A 501 1.21 1.08 -15.13
CA SER A 501 0.93 1.37 -16.53
C SER A 501 -0.08 0.38 -17.10
N SER A 502 -1.37 0.69 -16.99
CA SER A 502 -2.38 0.04 -17.83
C SER A 502 -3.10 0.98 -18.80
N GLU A 503 -2.91 2.31 -18.71
CA GLU A 503 -3.53 3.25 -19.67
C GLU A 503 -2.64 4.41 -20.12
N TYR A 504 -1.40 4.54 -19.64
CA TYR A 504 -0.50 5.59 -20.08
C TYR A 504 0.51 5.07 -21.11
N ILE A 505 0.39 5.63 -22.32
CA ILE A 505 1.25 5.42 -23.51
C ILE A 505 0.91 4.16 -24.33
N SER A 506 -0.11 4.28 -25.19
CA SER A 506 0.03 3.82 -26.58
C SER A 506 -0.97 4.52 -27.52
N ASP A 507 -0.48 5.53 -28.23
CA ASP A 507 -0.90 5.71 -29.62
C ASP A 507 -0.29 4.53 -30.41
N LYS A 508 -0.96 3.37 -30.38
CA LYS A 508 -0.89 2.31 -31.39
C LYS A 508 -1.78 1.13 -30.98
N LYS A 509 -2.70 0.80 -31.89
CA LYS A 509 -3.53 -0.41 -31.93
C LYS A 509 -2.68 -1.67 -31.67
N SER A 510 -2.75 -2.22 -30.46
CA SER A 510 -2.53 -3.65 -30.26
C SER A 510 -3.26 -4.11 -29.00
N ASP A 511 -4.37 -4.80 -29.22
CA ASP A 511 -5.13 -5.56 -28.24
C ASP A 511 -4.26 -6.60 -27.55
N LYS A 512 -3.91 -6.36 -26.29
CA LYS A 512 -3.96 -7.34 -25.19
C LYS A 512 -4.10 -6.56 -23.88
N LYS A 513 -5.29 -6.58 -23.26
CA LYS A 513 -5.44 -6.22 -21.84
C LYS A 513 -4.62 -7.20 -21.01
N LYS A 514 -3.35 -6.87 -20.76
CA LYS A 514 -2.60 -7.44 -19.64
C LYS A 514 -3.08 -6.66 -18.41
N GLU A 515 -3.64 -7.34 -17.42
CA GLU A 515 -3.79 -6.76 -16.09
C GLU A 515 -2.41 -6.23 -15.67
N GLY A 516 -2.28 -4.91 -15.58
CA GLY A 516 -1.02 -4.26 -15.29
C GLY A 516 -0.56 -4.67 -13.90
N ASN A 517 0.50 -5.46 -13.83
CA ASN A 517 1.25 -5.71 -12.61
C ASN A 517 2.02 -4.41 -12.31
N GLY A 518 1.30 -3.37 -11.84
CA GLY A 518 1.90 -2.10 -11.47
C GLY A 518 3.06 -2.32 -10.51
N LYS A 519 4.12 -1.52 -10.63
CA LYS A 519 5.31 -1.68 -9.77
C LYS A 519 4.99 -1.47 -8.28
N LYS A 520 3.79 -0.97 -7.92
CA LYS A 520 3.27 -0.71 -6.56
C LYS A 520 4.33 -0.02 -5.70
N ILE A 521 4.75 1.15 -6.17
CA ILE A 521 5.77 1.96 -5.52
C ILE A 521 5.09 3.03 -4.69
N ARG A 522 5.56 3.22 -3.47
CA ARG A 522 5.04 4.21 -2.54
C ARG A 522 5.96 5.40 -2.44
N PHE A 523 5.39 6.60 -2.49
CA PHE A 523 6.12 7.85 -2.31
C PHE A 523 5.54 8.57 -1.10
N VAL A 524 6.39 8.83 -0.12
CA VAL A 524 6.03 9.43 1.16
C VAL A 524 6.80 10.73 1.31
N LEU A 525 6.06 11.83 1.39
CA LEU A 525 6.59 13.16 1.69
C LEU A 525 6.53 13.36 3.20
N PHE A 526 7.67 13.68 3.81
CA PHE A 526 7.75 14.10 5.21
C PHE A 526 7.80 15.62 5.28
N ASP A 527 6.82 16.22 5.96
CA ASP A 527 6.80 17.65 6.24
C ASP A 527 7.45 17.92 7.61
N PRO A 528 8.66 18.52 7.65
CA PRO A 528 9.37 18.77 8.90
C PRO A 528 8.76 19.89 9.74
N GLU A 529 7.89 20.73 9.18
CA GLU A 529 7.22 21.81 9.93
C GLU A 529 6.07 21.27 10.77
N THR A 530 5.30 20.34 10.20
CA THR A 530 4.14 19.72 10.86
C THR A 530 4.47 18.38 11.52
N GLU A 531 5.67 17.84 11.28
CA GLU A 531 6.07 16.48 11.65
C GLU A 531 5.10 15.42 11.11
N GLU A 532 4.52 15.63 9.92
CA GLU A 532 3.54 14.73 9.29
C GLU A 532 4.16 13.95 8.11
N LEU A 533 3.73 12.70 7.92
CA LEU A 533 3.93 11.95 6.68
C LEU A 533 2.71 12.12 5.78
N ARG A 534 2.94 12.27 4.47
CA ARG A 534 1.91 12.30 3.44
C ARG A 534 2.25 11.36 2.31
N VAL A 535 1.25 10.63 1.85
CA VAL A 535 1.39 9.58 0.85
C VAL A 535 1.00 10.12 -0.51
N PHE A 536 1.77 9.83 -1.55
CA PHE A 536 1.32 10.13 -2.91
C PHE A 536 0.18 9.19 -3.32
N TYR A 537 -1.02 9.73 -3.48
CA TYR A 537 -2.23 9.02 -3.84
C TYR A 537 -3.02 9.82 -4.87
N LYS A 538 -3.35 9.18 -6.00
CA LYS A 538 -4.14 9.77 -7.11
C LYS A 538 -3.69 11.18 -7.56
N GLY A 539 -2.39 11.45 -7.52
CA GLY A 539 -1.81 12.73 -7.96
C GLY A 539 -1.65 13.79 -6.86
N LEU A 540 -1.99 13.46 -5.61
CA LEU A 540 -1.89 14.36 -4.45
C LEU A 540 -1.05 13.71 -3.35
N PHE A 541 -0.46 14.51 -2.47
CA PHE A 541 0.05 14.03 -1.19
C PHE A 541 -1.05 14.15 -0.13
N ILE A 542 -1.45 13.02 0.43
CA ILE A 542 -2.57 12.89 1.36
C ILE A 542 -2.11 12.37 2.71
N ARG A 543 -2.69 12.87 3.80
CA ARG A 543 -2.54 12.28 5.13
C ARG A 543 -3.03 10.82 5.11
N PRO A 544 -2.28 9.84 5.62
CA PRO A 544 -2.63 8.42 5.55
C PRO A 544 -4.06 8.11 5.99
N GLU A 545 -4.50 8.68 7.12
CA GLU A 545 -5.82 8.52 7.70
C GLU A 545 -6.96 9.08 6.83
N SER A 546 -6.62 9.95 5.88
CA SER A 546 -7.58 10.62 4.99
C SER A 546 -7.79 9.87 3.66
N ILE A 547 -7.01 8.83 3.37
CA ILE A 547 -7.14 8.04 2.12
C ILE A 547 -8.53 7.40 2.00
N GLU A 548 -9.00 6.76 3.07
CA GLU A 548 -10.31 6.10 3.07
C GLU A 548 -11.47 7.12 2.97
N PRO A 549 -11.52 8.20 3.77
CA PRO A 549 -12.48 9.28 3.56
C PRO A 549 -12.43 9.89 2.15
N PHE A 550 -11.25 10.07 1.57
CA PHE A 550 -11.06 10.63 0.23
C PHE A 550 -11.74 9.80 -0.86
N ASP A 551 -11.65 8.47 -0.77
CA ASP A 551 -12.31 7.55 -1.71
C ASP A 551 -13.83 7.47 -1.53
N GLN A 552 -14.36 7.93 -0.38
CA GLN A 552 -15.79 7.97 -0.09
C GLN A 552 -16.47 9.26 -0.58
N VAL A 553 -15.70 10.32 -0.87
CA VAL A 553 -16.25 11.56 -1.40
C VAL A 553 -16.87 11.29 -2.77
N ASP A 554 -18.16 11.57 -2.91
CA ASP A 554 -18.87 11.50 -4.18
C ASP A 554 -18.95 12.90 -4.83
N TYR A 555 -18.87 14.00 -4.06
CA TYR A 555 -18.93 15.38 -4.58
C TYR A 555 -17.80 16.26 -4.06
N TRP A 556 -16.92 16.67 -4.98
CA TRP A 556 -15.91 17.69 -4.74
C TRP A 556 -16.36 19.05 -5.27
N PHE A 557 -16.28 20.08 -4.44
CA PHE A 557 -16.63 21.46 -4.78
C PHE A 557 -15.38 22.33 -4.90
N PRO A 558 -14.95 22.69 -6.12
CA PRO A 558 -13.93 23.72 -6.31
C PRO A 558 -14.44 25.09 -5.88
N PHE A 559 -13.68 25.77 -5.02
CA PHE A 559 -13.94 27.14 -4.61
C PHE A 559 -12.88 28.07 -5.17
N TYR A 560 -13.34 29.13 -5.84
CA TYR A 560 -12.49 30.19 -6.39
C TYR A 560 -12.91 31.56 -5.85
N GLY A 561 -11.93 32.42 -5.58
CA GLY A 561 -12.18 33.77 -5.10
C GLY A 561 -10.89 34.56 -4.87
N SER A 562 -11.03 35.75 -4.31
CA SER A 562 -9.92 36.67 -4.07
C SER A 562 -8.86 36.11 -3.12
N HIS A 563 -7.59 36.33 -3.45
CA HIS A 563 -6.45 36.11 -2.53
C HIS A 563 -6.34 37.21 -1.47
N LYS A 564 -6.99 38.36 -1.69
CA LYS A 564 -7.07 39.44 -0.70
C LYS A 564 -8.25 39.20 0.22
N GLU A 565 -8.06 39.53 1.49
CA GLU A 565 -9.16 39.70 2.42
C GLU A 565 -10.09 40.80 1.91
N ASN A 566 -11.39 40.52 1.82
CA ASN A 566 -12.38 41.53 1.43
C ASN A 566 -12.44 42.63 2.50
N ASN A 567 -12.73 43.87 2.09
CA ASN A 567 -12.90 45.04 2.99
C ASN A 567 -14.15 44.95 3.91
N GLY A 568 -14.83 43.79 3.95
CA GLY A 568 -15.97 43.51 4.84
C GLY A 568 -15.54 42.79 6.11
N SER A 569 -16.48 42.51 7.01
CA SER A 569 -16.20 41.69 8.21
C SER A 569 -15.84 40.27 7.80
N GLN A 570 -14.58 39.87 8.07
CA GLN A 570 -14.09 38.49 7.91
C GLN A 570 -14.94 37.51 8.72
N GLU A 571 -15.36 37.91 9.92
CA GLU A 571 -16.23 37.10 10.80
C GLU A 571 -17.57 36.81 10.14
N ALA A 572 -18.21 37.82 9.52
CA ALA A 572 -19.48 37.64 8.84
C ALA A 572 -19.38 36.73 7.60
N LEU A 573 -18.25 36.76 6.88
CA LEU A 573 -17.99 35.82 5.80
C LEU A 573 -17.79 34.40 6.35
N GLN A 574 -17.00 34.26 7.41
CA GLN A 574 -16.73 32.98 8.05
C GLN A 574 -18.01 32.32 8.59
N GLU A 575 -18.90 33.08 9.24
CA GLU A 575 -20.22 32.59 9.71
C GLU A 575 -21.08 32.06 8.56
N LYS A 576 -21.14 32.79 7.45
CA LYS A 576 -21.90 32.37 6.25
C LYS A 576 -21.32 31.11 5.63
N LEU A 577 -19.99 31.04 5.50
CA LEU A 577 -19.30 29.85 4.99
C LEU A 577 -19.51 28.65 5.91
N ASN A 578 -19.42 28.83 7.22
CA ASN A 578 -19.69 27.77 8.19
C ASN A 578 -21.10 27.22 8.08
N LEU A 579 -22.10 28.10 7.97
CA LEU A 579 -23.48 27.68 7.76
C LEU A 579 -23.65 26.94 6.42
N PHE A 580 -23.01 27.43 5.35
CA PHE A 580 -23.03 26.79 4.04
C PHE A 580 -22.38 25.40 4.06
N MET A 581 -21.21 25.26 4.67
CA MET A 581 -20.51 23.99 4.85
C MET A 581 -21.34 23.01 5.67
N LYS A 582 -21.94 23.45 6.77
CA LYS A 582 -22.86 22.62 7.56
C LYS A 582 -24.02 22.10 6.71
N LYS A 583 -24.67 22.95 5.91
CA LYS A 583 -25.78 22.53 5.05
C LYS A 583 -25.34 21.60 3.92
N LEU A 584 -24.12 21.77 3.37
CA LEU A 584 -23.53 20.80 2.45
C LEU A 584 -23.30 19.44 3.14
N LYS A 585 -22.74 19.44 4.36
CA LYS A 585 -22.57 18.23 5.16
C LYS A 585 -23.92 17.54 5.43
N ASP A 586 -24.97 18.29 5.76
CA ASP A 586 -26.32 17.76 5.98
C ASP A 586 -26.91 17.13 4.69
N LEU A 587 -26.58 17.67 3.52
CA LEU A 587 -27.08 17.18 2.23
C LEU A 587 -26.33 15.91 1.76
N PHE A 588 -25.00 15.85 1.93
CA PHE A 588 -24.14 14.80 1.36
C PHE A 588 -23.59 13.80 2.40
N GLY A 589 -23.73 14.07 3.69
CA GLY A 589 -23.08 13.31 4.76
C GLY A 589 -21.56 13.41 4.69
N ASN A 590 -20.86 12.27 4.78
CA ASN A 590 -19.39 12.21 4.62
C ASN A 590 -18.92 12.12 3.16
N LYS A 591 -19.83 12.25 2.19
CA LYS A 591 -19.53 12.10 0.75
C LYS A 591 -19.24 13.43 0.06
N VAL A 592 -18.90 14.47 0.82
CA VAL A 592 -18.57 15.81 0.34
C VAL A 592 -17.14 16.18 0.70
N GLY A 593 -16.46 16.84 -0.23
CA GLY A 593 -15.16 17.46 -0.04
C GLY A 593 -15.06 18.78 -0.78
N ILE A 594 -14.10 19.60 -0.40
CA ILE A 594 -13.82 20.88 -1.07
C ILE A 594 -12.44 20.87 -1.70
N ILE A 595 -12.28 21.66 -2.76
CA ILE A 595 -11.00 21.86 -3.43
C ILE A 595 -10.77 23.35 -3.58
N HIS A 596 -9.55 23.82 -3.33
CA HIS A 596 -9.22 25.23 -3.49
C HIS A 596 -7.75 25.39 -3.89
N GLY A 597 -7.40 26.61 -4.27
CA GLY A 597 -6.07 26.96 -4.75
C GLY A 597 -4.97 27.06 -3.69
N ALA A 598 -5.27 26.73 -2.44
CA ALA A 598 -4.39 26.83 -1.26
C ALA A 598 -3.77 28.22 -0.99
N GLY A 599 -4.26 29.30 -1.61
CA GLY A 599 -3.81 30.67 -1.30
C GLY A 599 -4.46 31.27 -0.04
N PRO A 600 -4.13 32.55 0.26
CA PRO A 600 -4.76 33.34 1.33
C PRO A 600 -6.16 33.85 0.94
N GLY A 601 -6.77 34.69 1.78
CA GLY A 601 -8.05 35.34 1.52
C GLY A 601 -9.22 34.36 1.51
N PHE A 602 -10.08 34.44 0.49
CA PHE A 602 -11.28 33.60 0.38
C PHE A 602 -10.96 32.11 0.44
N MET A 603 -9.87 31.69 -0.20
CA MET A 603 -9.42 30.29 -0.18
C MET A 603 -9.09 29.78 1.23
N ARG A 604 -8.58 30.65 2.12
CA ARG A 604 -8.33 30.29 3.53
C ARG A 604 -9.63 30.25 4.34
N ALA A 605 -10.54 31.20 4.12
CA ALA A 605 -11.82 31.23 4.82
C ALA A 605 -12.66 29.97 4.54
N VAL A 606 -12.72 29.56 3.26
CA VAL A 606 -13.40 28.33 2.82
C VAL A 606 -12.76 27.08 3.44
N ASP A 607 -11.43 27.02 3.45
CA ASP A 607 -10.68 25.91 4.06
C ASP A 607 -10.96 25.79 5.56
N ASN A 608 -10.91 26.90 6.29
CA ASN A 608 -11.22 26.95 7.72
C ASN A 608 -12.67 26.50 7.98
N ALA A 609 -13.63 26.98 7.19
CA ALA A 609 -15.03 26.62 7.36
C ALA A 609 -15.28 25.13 7.12
N ALA A 610 -14.62 24.54 6.12
CA ALA A 610 -14.69 23.11 5.87
C ALA A 610 -14.08 22.30 7.01
N LYS A 611 -12.94 22.76 7.56
CA LYS A 611 -12.27 22.13 8.71
C LYS A 611 -13.18 22.08 9.93
N GLU A 612 -13.81 23.20 10.27
CA GLU A 612 -14.73 23.33 11.41
C GLU A 612 -15.96 22.43 11.29
N ASN A 613 -16.36 22.07 10.06
CA ASN A 613 -17.48 21.17 9.78
C ASN A 613 -17.05 19.73 9.47
N GLY A 614 -15.76 19.40 9.62
CA GLY A 614 -15.20 18.08 9.34
C GLY A 614 -15.41 17.62 7.89
N ILE A 615 -15.39 18.55 6.93
CA ILE A 615 -15.43 18.28 5.49
C ILE A 615 -13.99 18.13 5.00
N LEU A 616 -13.74 17.14 4.14
CA LEU A 616 -12.40 16.85 3.61
C LEU A 616 -11.92 17.97 2.67
N ARG A 617 -10.64 18.36 2.77
CA ARG A 617 -10.09 19.52 2.05
C ARG A 617 -8.92 19.13 1.15
N VAL A 618 -8.94 19.63 -0.08
CA VAL A 618 -7.83 19.50 -1.04
C VAL A 618 -7.28 20.88 -1.39
N GLY A 619 -5.99 21.08 -1.12
CA GLY A 619 -5.26 22.29 -1.49
C GLY A 619 -4.29 22.06 -2.65
N ILE A 620 -4.48 22.73 -3.78
CA ILE A 620 -3.56 22.67 -4.92
C ILE A 620 -2.92 24.04 -5.12
N ASN A 621 -1.69 24.20 -4.63
CA ASN A 621 -0.95 25.46 -4.73
C ASN A 621 -0.07 25.52 -5.99
N ILE A 622 0.27 26.74 -6.37
CA ILE A 622 1.33 27.04 -7.34
C ILE A 622 2.40 27.87 -6.64
N ASP A 623 3.64 27.68 -7.05
CA ASP A 623 4.77 28.44 -6.51
C ASP A 623 4.66 29.93 -6.88
N LEU A 624 4.13 30.71 -5.93
CA LEU A 624 3.98 32.15 -6.00
C LEU A 624 4.81 32.86 -4.92
N GLY A 625 5.86 32.20 -4.39
CA GLY A 625 6.70 32.79 -3.34
C GLY A 625 7.31 34.13 -3.74
N LYS A 626 7.59 34.32 -5.04
CA LYS A 626 8.10 35.58 -5.61
C LYS A 626 7.14 36.77 -5.49
N VAL A 627 5.85 36.53 -5.26
CA VAL A 627 4.82 37.57 -5.06
C VAL A 627 4.26 37.54 -3.64
N GLY A 628 4.94 36.88 -2.70
CA GLY A 628 4.64 36.93 -1.26
C GLY A 628 3.39 36.18 -0.82
N GLN A 629 2.90 35.21 -1.60
CA GLN A 629 1.75 34.38 -1.21
C GLN A 629 2.22 33.03 -0.67
N GLU A 630 2.00 32.80 0.62
CA GLU A 630 2.26 31.51 1.27
C GLU A 630 1.10 30.54 1.09
N ALA A 631 1.42 29.29 0.78
CA ALA A 631 0.44 28.25 0.55
C ALA A 631 -0.08 27.65 1.86
N ASN A 632 -1.36 27.26 1.86
CA ASN A 632 -1.94 26.45 2.92
C ASN A 632 -1.44 25.02 2.84
N LYS A 633 -0.75 24.55 3.88
CA LYS A 633 -0.36 23.14 4.01
C LYS A 633 -1.30 22.35 4.93
N ASP A 634 -2.23 23.03 5.62
CA ASP A 634 -3.17 22.39 6.54
C ASP A 634 -4.19 21.40 5.92
N PRO A 635 -4.62 21.52 4.64
CA PRO A 635 -5.56 20.57 4.05
C PRO A 635 -5.08 19.12 4.16
N GLU A 636 -6.02 18.18 4.31
CA GLU A 636 -5.71 16.75 4.44
C GLU A 636 -5.01 16.18 3.21
N ALA A 637 -5.30 16.72 2.03
CA ALA A 637 -4.67 16.36 0.77
C ALA A 637 -4.21 17.60 0.00
N GLY A 638 -3.10 17.51 -0.71
CA GLY A 638 -2.65 18.61 -1.54
C GLY A 638 -1.39 18.34 -2.32
N ILE A 639 -1.05 19.27 -3.21
CA ILE A 639 0.22 19.25 -3.95
C ILE A 639 0.59 20.64 -4.44
N GLY A 640 1.88 20.98 -4.32
CA GLY A 640 2.47 22.17 -4.93
C GLY A 640 2.90 21.91 -6.35
N ILE A 641 2.55 22.81 -7.26
CA ILE A 641 2.98 22.78 -8.66
C ILE A 641 3.96 23.92 -8.96
N ILE A 642 5.04 23.64 -9.70
CA ILE A 642 6.05 24.65 -10.05
C ILE A 642 5.46 25.85 -10.80
N TYR A 643 6.13 27.00 -10.65
CA TYR A 643 5.84 28.20 -11.42
C TYR A 643 5.93 27.90 -12.93
N GLY A 644 4.93 28.34 -13.71
CA GLY A 644 4.82 28.09 -15.15
C GLY A 644 3.91 26.92 -15.54
N ALA A 645 3.59 26.00 -14.62
CA ALA A 645 2.68 24.88 -14.86
C ALA A 645 1.24 25.14 -14.34
N ARG A 646 0.78 26.40 -14.40
CA ARG A 646 -0.53 26.83 -13.88
C ARG A 646 -1.72 26.10 -14.51
N LEU A 647 -1.66 25.77 -15.80
CA LEU A 647 -2.72 25.00 -16.48
C LEU A 647 -2.80 23.56 -15.96
N PHE A 648 -1.65 22.96 -15.65
CA PHE A 648 -1.62 21.63 -15.04
C PHE A 648 -2.20 21.64 -13.61
N ARG A 649 -1.90 22.69 -12.83
CA ARG A 649 -2.55 22.91 -11.53
C ARG A 649 -4.08 22.94 -11.67
N GLN A 650 -4.59 23.72 -12.61
CA GLN A 650 -6.04 23.81 -12.82
C GLN A 650 -6.63 22.48 -13.32
N GLN A 651 -5.90 21.75 -14.16
CA GLN A 651 -6.28 20.40 -14.57
C GLN A 651 -6.47 19.47 -13.36
N LEU A 652 -5.57 19.51 -12.36
CA LEU A 652 -5.70 18.72 -11.12
C LEU A 652 -6.96 19.07 -10.32
N ILE A 653 -7.34 20.35 -10.26
CA ILE A 653 -8.57 20.78 -9.58
C ILE A 653 -9.80 20.23 -10.31
N GLU A 654 -9.83 20.33 -11.64
CA GLU A 654 -10.96 19.87 -12.46
C GLU A 654 -11.13 18.36 -12.51
N ILE A 655 -10.06 17.58 -12.39
CA ILE A 655 -10.14 16.11 -12.40
C ILE A 655 -11.01 15.59 -11.27
N LEU A 656 -10.95 16.25 -10.11
CA LEU A 656 -11.76 15.93 -8.95
C LEU A 656 -13.06 16.74 -8.91
N GLY A 657 -12.97 18.02 -9.27
CA GLY A 657 -14.03 19.01 -9.13
C GLY A 657 -15.30 18.68 -9.93
N LYS A 658 -16.46 18.81 -9.28
CA LYS A 658 -17.76 18.56 -9.89
C LYS A 658 -18.61 19.81 -10.06
N ILE A 659 -18.81 20.57 -8.99
CA ILE A 659 -19.66 21.78 -9.00
C ILE A 659 -18.82 22.94 -8.54
N VAL A 660 -18.64 23.90 -9.44
CA VAL A 660 -17.74 25.04 -9.20
C VAL A 660 -18.50 26.15 -8.48
N ILE A 661 -17.89 26.68 -7.42
CA ILE A 661 -18.38 27.82 -6.66
C ILE A 661 -17.37 28.95 -6.75
N VAL A 662 -17.84 30.12 -7.17
CA VAL A 662 -17.03 31.30 -7.41
C VAL A 662 -17.56 32.44 -6.57
N ASP A 663 -16.70 33.00 -5.72
CA ASP A 663 -16.98 34.23 -4.99
C ASP A 663 -16.29 35.42 -5.67
N LEU A 664 -16.39 36.61 -5.07
CA LEU A 664 -15.72 37.82 -5.52
C LEU A 664 -14.22 37.57 -5.70
N GLY A 665 -13.69 37.98 -6.85
CA GLY A 665 -12.34 37.65 -7.24
C GLY A 665 -11.76 38.58 -8.30
N GLY A 666 -10.46 38.39 -8.56
CA GLY A 666 -9.71 39.13 -9.57
C GLY A 666 -9.42 38.30 -10.81
N PHE A 667 -8.32 38.61 -11.50
CA PHE A 667 -7.94 37.93 -12.75
C PHE A 667 -7.72 36.43 -12.61
N GLY A 668 -7.18 35.96 -11.49
CA GLY A 668 -7.04 34.52 -11.24
C GLY A 668 -8.40 33.81 -11.21
N THR A 669 -9.37 34.37 -10.48
CA THR A 669 -10.74 33.84 -10.43
C THR A 669 -11.45 33.89 -11.78
N LEU A 670 -11.27 34.98 -12.54
CA LEU A 670 -11.81 35.10 -13.90
C LEU A 670 -11.21 34.05 -14.85
N GLU A 671 -9.91 33.78 -14.70
CA GLU A 671 -9.24 32.72 -15.46
C GLU A 671 -9.86 31.34 -15.17
N GLU A 672 -10.15 31.00 -13.92
CA GLU A 672 -10.76 29.71 -13.58
C GLU A 672 -12.18 29.57 -14.14
N ILE A 673 -12.97 30.66 -14.18
CA ILE A 673 -14.27 30.68 -14.89
C ILE A 673 -14.07 30.34 -16.37
N GLY A 674 -13.07 30.98 -17.00
CA GLY A 674 -12.75 30.77 -18.41
C GLY A 674 -12.29 29.35 -18.72
N ILE A 675 -11.37 28.81 -17.92
CA ILE A 675 -10.85 27.44 -18.09
C ILE A 675 -11.98 26.41 -17.90
N THR A 676 -12.79 26.56 -16.85
CA THR A 676 -13.95 25.67 -16.60
C THR A 676 -14.93 25.70 -17.78
N SER A 677 -15.25 26.90 -18.28
CA SER A 677 -16.14 27.10 -19.43
C SER A 677 -15.60 26.43 -20.70
N CYS A 678 -14.30 26.57 -20.95
CA CYS A 678 -13.61 25.91 -22.06
C CYS A 678 -13.63 24.38 -21.91
N SER A 679 -13.42 23.85 -20.71
CA SER A 679 -13.44 22.42 -20.44
C SER A 679 -14.81 21.79 -20.74
N PHE A 680 -15.90 22.47 -20.36
CA PHE A 680 -17.26 22.04 -20.71
C PHE A 680 -17.51 22.11 -22.22
N LYS A 681 -17.07 23.18 -22.89
CA LYS A 681 -17.17 23.31 -24.35
C LYS A 681 -16.43 22.19 -25.09
N LEU A 682 -15.34 21.68 -24.52
CA LEU A 682 -14.54 20.57 -25.06
C LEU A 682 -15.06 19.19 -24.65
N TYR A 683 -16.12 19.12 -23.85
CA TYR A 683 -16.67 17.89 -23.28
C TYR A 683 -15.67 17.10 -22.41
N GLU A 684 -14.65 17.77 -21.87
CA GLU A 684 -13.63 17.11 -21.03
C GLU A 684 -14.14 16.82 -19.61
N ASN A 685 -15.11 17.59 -19.14
CA ASN A 685 -15.74 17.44 -17.83
C ASN A 685 -17.26 17.26 -17.98
N ALA A 686 -17.87 16.57 -17.03
CA ALA A 686 -19.32 16.42 -16.97
C ALA A 686 -19.97 17.79 -16.77
N LEU A 687 -21.01 18.11 -17.55
CA LEU A 687 -21.66 19.41 -17.48
C LEU A 687 -22.34 19.60 -16.13
N SER A 688 -22.02 20.67 -15.43
CA SER A 688 -22.54 20.97 -14.09
C SER A 688 -22.68 22.48 -13.88
N PRO A 689 -23.41 22.91 -12.84
CA PRO A 689 -23.56 24.33 -12.54
C PRO A 689 -22.22 25.00 -12.23
N ILE A 690 -21.98 26.18 -12.81
CA ILE A 690 -21.00 27.16 -12.33
C ILE A 690 -21.77 28.16 -11.49
N ILE A 691 -21.58 28.13 -10.18
CA ILE A 691 -22.30 28.97 -9.23
C ILE A 691 -21.44 30.17 -8.89
N ILE A 692 -21.95 31.36 -9.15
CA ILE A 692 -21.27 32.63 -8.86
C ILE A 692 -22.04 33.33 -7.75
N ILE A 693 -21.39 33.55 -6.60
CA ILE A 693 -21.92 34.35 -5.50
C ILE A 693 -21.62 35.81 -5.78
N ASP A 694 -22.66 36.60 -6.05
CA ASP A 694 -22.54 38.01 -6.38
C ASP A 694 -23.78 38.79 -5.95
N ASN A 695 -23.67 39.51 -4.83
CA ASN A 695 -24.72 40.39 -4.34
C ASN A 695 -24.64 41.82 -4.88
N ASN A 696 -23.50 42.21 -5.44
CA ASN A 696 -23.21 43.60 -5.81
C ASN A 696 -23.08 43.80 -7.33
N GLY A 697 -23.18 42.74 -8.12
CA GLY A 697 -23.12 42.78 -9.57
C GLY A 697 -21.71 42.94 -10.12
N HIS A 698 -20.66 42.54 -9.38
CA HIS A 698 -19.27 42.60 -9.83
C HIS A 698 -19.02 41.79 -11.11
N TRP A 699 -19.70 40.65 -11.26
CA TRP A 699 -19.55 39.75 -12.40
C TRP A 699 -20.50 40.08 -13.56
N ASN A 700 -21.38 41.09 -13.44
CA ASN A 700 -22.39 41.41 -14.46
C ASN A 700 -21.79 41.63 -15.86
N ASP A 701 -20.69 42.35 -15.97
CA ASP A 701 -20.04 42.62 -17.26
C ASP A 701 -19.43 41.35 -17.87
N VAL A 702 -18.89 40.46 -17.03
CA VAL A 702 -18.35 39.16 -17.47
C VAL A 702 -19.50 38.29 -17.99
N ILE A 703 -20.62 38.22 -17.28
CA ILE A 703 -21.81 37.47 -17.73
C ILE A 703 -22.40 38.08 -19.00
N GLN A 704 -22.43 39.41 -19.12
CA GLN A 704 -22.86 40.08 -20.34
C GLN A 704 -21.92 39.73 -21.51
N GLN A 705 -20.62 39.62 -21.27
CA GLN A 705 -19.67 39.20 -22.29
C GLN A 705 -19.89 37.74 -22.73
N VAL A 706 -20.18 36.82 -21.79
CA VAL A 706 -20.55 35.43 -22.11
C VAL A 706 -21.81 35.38 -22.99
N ARG A 707 -22.85 36.15 -22.64
CA ARG A 707 -24.07 36.29 -23.46
C ARG A 707 -23.77 36.74 -24.88
N LYS A 708 -22.95 37.78 -25.04
CA LYS A 708 -22.53 38.28 -26.36
C LYS A 708 -21.78 37.23 -27.18
N ILE A 709 -21.01 36.35 -26.54
CA ILE A 709 -20.32 35.23 -27.21
C ILE A 709 -21.36 34.23 -27.74
N THR A 710 -22.35 33.85 -26.93
CA THR A 710 -23.43 32.97 -27.33
C THR A 710 -24.30 33.56 -28.45
N GLU A 711 -24.74 34.82 -28.29
CA GLU A 711 -25.58 35.54 -29.25
C GLU A 711 -24.93 35.68 -30.62
N LYS A 712 -23.60 35.80 -30.66
CA LYS A 712 -22.82 35.86 -31.90
C LYS A 712 -22.38 34.50 -32.43
N GLU A 713 -22.85 33.41 -31.80
CA GLU A 713 -22.49 32.03 -32.15
C GLU A 713 -20.98 31.76 -32.10
N LEU A 714 -20.24 32.49 -31.24
CA LEU A 714 -18.80 32.36 -31.07
C LEU A 714 -18.41 31.29 -30.04
N GLY A 715 -19.40 30.66 -29.40
CA GLY A 715 -19.23 29.59 -28.42
C GLY A 715 -20.48 28.70 -28.33
N SER A 716 -20.38 27.59 -27.61
CA SER A 716 -21.50 26.67 -27.41
C SER A 716 -22.56 27.28 -26.48
N ASP A 717 -23.82 27.27 -26.91
CA ASP A 717 -24.94 27.88 -26.18
C ASP A 717 -25.17 27.31 -24.77
N PHE A 718 -24.87 26.02 -24.58
CA PHE A 718 -24.99 25.37 -23.29
C PHE A 718 -24.04 25.92 -22.23
N VAL A 719 -22.90 26.52 -22.59
CA VAL A 719 -21.93 27.03 -21.60
C VAL A 719 -22.54 28.17 -20.78
N GLU A 720 -23.20 29.12 -21.42
CA GLU A 720 -23.93 30.19 -20.72
C GLU A 720 -25.02 29.61 -19.82
N LYS A 721 -25.73 28.59 -20.32
CA LYS A 721 -26.80 27.89 -19.58
C LYS A 721 -26.28 27.16 -18.34
N LEU A 722 -24.97 26.91 -18.18
CA LEU A 722 -24.41 26.30 -16.97
C LEU A 722 -24.14 27.33 -15.86
N ILE A 723 -24.08 28.62 -16.19
CA ILE A 723 -23.75 29.66 -15.21
C ILE A 723 -25.01 30.07 -14.43
N THR A 724 -24.87 30.18 -13.11
CA THR A 724 -25.91 30.65 -12.20
C THR A 724 -25.36 31.69 -11.25
N VAL A 725 -25.86 32.92 -11.35
CA VAL A 725 -25.52 33.99 -10.42
C VAL A 725 -26.51 33.94 -9.26
N CYS A 726 -25.98 33.76 -8.05
CA CYS A 726 -26.71 33.68 -6.79
C CYS A 726 -26.36 34.90 -5.94
N LYS A 727 -27.34 35.47 -5.23
CA LYS A 727 -27.09 36.63 -4.35
C LYS A 727 -26.34 36.24 -3.09
N ASP A 728 -26.51 35.01 -2.63
CA ASP A 728 -25.90 34.48 -1.42
C ASP A 728 -25.74 32.96 -1.48
N TYR A 729 -25.18 32.42 -0.40
CA TYR A 729 -24.93 30.99 -0.23
C TYR A 729 -26.21 30.15 -0.06
N ASP A 730 -27.33 30.76 0.34
CA ASP A 730 -28.61 30.04 0.47
C ASP A 730 -29.23 29.79 -0.91
N GLU A 731 -29.22 30.79 -1.80
CA GLU A 731 -29.59 30.62 -3.21
C GLU A 731 -28.66 29.61 -3.90
N ALA A 732 -27.36 29.65 -3.63
CA ALA A 732 -26.39 28.68 -4.14
C ALA A 732 -26.72 27.26 -3.72
N LEU A 733 -27.05 27.04 -2.44
CA LEU A 733 -27.41 25.72 -1.94
C LEU A 733 -28.68 25.19 -2.62
N GLN A 734 -29.68 26.04 -2.83
CA GLN A 734 -30.90 25.64 -3.54
C GLN A 734 -30.59 25.18 -4.96
N GLU A 735 -29.69 25.86 -5.66
CA GLU A 735 -29.29 25.45 -7.01
C GLU A 735 -28.52 24.12 -7.01
N ILE A 736 -27.61 23.93 -6.05
CA ILE A 736 -26.90 22.65 -5.85
C ILE A 736 -27.90 21.53 -5.59
N GLU A 737 -28.84 21.74 -4.67
CA GLU A 737 -29.84 20.74 -4.29
C GLU A 737 -30.74 20.36 -5.47
N LYS A 738 -31.18 21.34 -6.28
CA LYS A 738 -31.95 21.08 -7.52
C LYS A 738 -31.16 20.21 -8.50
N PHE A 739 -29.93 20.60 -8.81
CA PHE A 739 -29.08 19.88 -9.75
C PHE A 739 -28.80 18.45 -9.27
N VAL A 740 -28.43 18.31 -8.01
CA VAL A 740 -27.97 17.04 -7.46
C VAL A 740 -29.12 16.05 -7.27
N LYS A 741 -30.30 16.50 -6.83
CA LYS A 741 -31.49 15.62 -6.67
C LYS A 741 -32.04 15.12 -7.99
N ASN A 742 -32.08 15.96 -9.03
CA ASN A 742 -32.59 15.57 -10.34
C ASN A 742 -31.83 16.25 -11.50
N PRO A 743 -30.62 15.75 -11.84
CA PRO A 743 -29.80 16.37 -12.88
C PRO A 743 -30.52 16.43 -14.24
N SER A 744 -31.28 15.37 -14.58
CA SER A 744 -32.02 15.30 -15.84
C SER A 744 -33.06 16.41 -15.97
N GLN A 745 -33.82 16.68 -14.91
CA GLN A 745 -34.77 17.80 -14.89
C GLN A 745 -34.05 19.14 -14.97
N TRP A 746 -32.95 19.31 -14.22
CA TRP A 746 -32.16 20.54 -14.26
C TRP A 746 -31.64 20.86 -15.68
N TYR A 747 -31.14 19.85 -16.41
CA TYR A 747 -30.72 20.03 -17.80
C TYR A 747 -31.88 20.40 -18.73
N GLN A 748 -33.06 19.81 -18.51
CA GLN A 748 -34.27 20.10 -19.31
C GLN A 748 -34.74 21.54 -19.11
N GLU A 749 -34.81 22.01 -17.86
CA GLU A 749 -35.20 23.39 -17.51
C GLU A 749 -34.28 24.43 -18.19
N ARG A 750 -33.00 24.10 -18.29
CA ARG A 750 -31.97 24.94 -18.95
C ARG A 750 -31.83 24.70 -20.44
N LYS A 751 -32.63 23.80 -21.03
CA LYS A 751 -32.63 23.48 -22.46
C LYS A 751 -31.23 23.06 -22.96
N ILE A 752 -30.55 22.22 -22.20
CA ILE A 752 -29.28 21.60 -22.58
C ILE A 752 -29.60 20.31 -23.34
N LYS A 753 -28.95 20.09 -24.49
CA LYS A 753 -29.28 18.97 -25.38
C LYS A 753 -28.76 17.65 -24.78
N PRO A 754 -29.54 16.54 -24.86
CA PRO A 754 -29.08 15.22 -24.42
C PRO A 754 -27.75 14.77 -25.02
N GLU A 755 -27.49 15.11 -26.29
CA GLU A 755 -26.25 14.78 -26.99
C GLU A 755 -25.01 15.42 -26.35
N ASP A 756 -25.13 16.67 -25.88
CA ASP A 756 -24.02 17.40 -25.26
C ASP A 756 -23.71 16.84 -23.87
N ILE A 757 -24.76 16.43 -23.14
CA ILE A 757 -24.64 15.79 -21.82
C ILE A 757 -23.93 14.44 -21.96
N GLU A 758 -24.30 13.63 -22.94
CA GLU A 758 -23.70 12.31 -23.12
C GLU A 758 -22.25 12.40 -23.58
N LYS A 759 -21.93 13.32 -24.51
CA LYS A 759 -20.53 13.60 -24.90
C LYS A 759 -19.68 14.04 -23.71
N ALA A 760 -20.19 14.94 -22.87
CA ALA A 760 -19.50 15.41 -21.67
C ALA A 760 -19.27 14.29 -20.65
N ARG A 761 -20.25 13.41 -20.45
CA ARG A 761 -20.12 12.25 -19.56
C ARG A 761 -19.03 11.31 -20.04
N GLU A 762 -18.99 11.02 -21.34
CA GLU A 762 -17.96 10.15 -21.91
C GLU A 762 -16.56 10.77 -21.79
N GLY A 763 -16.40 12.04 -22.14
CA GLY A 763 -15.11 12.72 -22.00
C GLY A 763 -14.65 12.82 -20.54
N ALA A 764 -15.56 13.03 -19.59
CA ALA A 764 -15.25 13.00 -18.16
C ALA A 764 -14.77 11.62 -17.69
N LYS A 765 -15.38 10.53 -18.17
CA LYS A 765 -14.92 9.16 -17.86
C LYS A 765 -13.51 8.90 -18.37
N ILE A 766 -13.23 9.32 -19.61
CA ILE A 766 -11.90 9.20 -20.23
C ILE A 766 -10.86 10.03 -19.44
N LYS A 767 -11.21 11.26 -19.07
CA LYS A 767 -10.33 12.12 -18.25
C LYS A 767 -10.08 11.48 -16.88
N ALA A 768 -11.10 10.96 -16.23
CA ALA A 768 -11.00 10.30 -14.93
C ALA A 768 -10.14 9.03 -14.95
N SER A 769 -10.33 8.16 -15.94
CA SER A 769 -9.58 6.90 -16.05
C SER A 769 -8.10 7.17 -16.27
N ARG A 770 -7.78 8.14 -17.15
CA ARG A 770 -6.41 8.64 -17.31
C ARG A 770 -5.83 9.03 -15.96
N HIS A 771 -6.56 9.69 -15.07
CA HIS A 771 -5.99 10.17 -13.81
C HIS A 771 -6.06 9.18 -12.64
N GLY A 772 -6.41 7.91 -12.89
CA GLY A 772 -6.48 6.87 -11.85
C GLY A 772 -7.74 6.92 -10.99
N PHE A 773 -8.78 7.62 -11.44
CA PHE A 773 -10.09 7.69 -10.79
C PHE A 773 -11.05 6.66 -11.40
N SER A 774 -11.94 6.11 -10.57
CA SER A 774 -12.98 5.18 -11.05
C SER A 774 -13.93 5.89 -12.02
N GLN A 775 -14.23 5.25 -13.16
CA GLN A 775 -15.21 5.75 -14.13
C GLN A 775 -16.60 5.94 -13.50
N ASN A 776 -16.94 5.13 -12.49
CA ASN A 776 -18.21 5.21 -11.76
C ASN A 776 -18.34 6.46 -10.88
N HIS A 777 -17.24 7.20 -10.67
CA HIS A 777 -17.26 8.42 -9.88
C HIS A 777 -18.21 9.47 -10.48
N PHE A 778 -18.46 9.44 -11.80
CA PHE A 778 -19.35 10.39 -12.50
C PHE A 778 -20.76 9.85 -12.79
N GLU A 779 -21.03 8.58 -12.45
CA GLU A 779 -22.30 7.90 -12.78
C GLU A 779 -23.23 7.68 -11.59
N LYS A 780 -22.72 7.73 -10.34
CA LYS A 780 -23.57 7.48 -9.17
C LYS A 780 -24.67 8.54 -9.09
N PRO A 781 -25.96 8.18 -9.20
CA PRO A 781 -27.03 9.12 -8.89
C PRO A 781 -26.91 9.53 -7.42
N PHE A 782 -27.14 10.81 -7.13
CA PHE A 782 -27.23 11.27 -5.75
C PHE A 782 -28.32 10.48 -5.03
N THR A 783 -27.92 9.82 -3.95
CA THR A 783 -28.86 9.19 -3.03
C THR A 783 -28.83 10.04 -1.76
N PRO A 784 -29.88 10.82 -1.45
CA PRO A 784 -29.94 11.58 -0.21
C PRO A 784 -29.73 10.62 0.96
N GLN A 785 -28.99 11.01 1.99
CA GLN A 785 -29.04 10.29 3.25
C GLN A 785 -30.47 10.43 3.79
N ASN A 786 -31.21 9.32 3.88
CA ASN A 786 -32.44 9.29 4.64
C ASN A 786 -32.07 9.62 6.10
N LYS A 787 -32.64 10.71 6.62
CA LYS A 787 -32.54 11.07 8.05
C LYS A 787 -33.11 9.99 8.94
#